data_AF-A0A7K9AJJ6-F1
#
_entry.id   AF-A0A7K9AJJ6-F1
#
_cell.length_a   1.000
_cell.length_b   1.000
_cell.length_c   1.000
_cell.angle_alpha   90.00
_cell.angle_beta   90.00
_cell.angle_gamma   90.00
#
_symmetry.space_group_name_H-M   'P 1'
#
loop_
_entity.id
_entity.type
_entity.pdbx_description
1 polymer ?
#
loop_
_entity_poly.entity_id
_entity_poly.type
_entity_poly.pdbx_seq_one_letter_code
_entity_poly.pdbx_strand_id
1 'polypeptide(L)'
;EMLESNNIINFNGLANSSSYHTFLLDEERSRLYVGAKDHIFSFNLVNIKEYQKIVWPVSHSRRDECKWAGKDILRECANFVKVLKAFNQTHLYACGTGAFHPMCAYIEVGSHPEDNIFKMEDSHFENGRGKSPYDPKLLTASLLVDGELYSGTAADFMGRDFAIFRTLGHHHPIRTEQHDSRWLNDPRFISVHLIPESDNPEDDKIYFFFRENAIDGEHTGKATHARIGQICKNDFGGHRSLVNKWTTFLKARLICSVPGPNGIDTHFDELQDVFLMNSKDPKSPIVYGVFTTSSNIFKGSAVCMYSMTDVRRVFLGPYAHRDGPNYQWVPYQGRVPYPRPGTCPSKTFGGFDSTKDLPDEVITFARSHPAMYNPVFPINNRPIMIKTDVDYQFTQIVVDRVDAEDGQYDVMFIGTDIGTVLKVVSIPKETWHDLEEVLLEEMTVFREPTVISAMKISTKQQQLYIGSATGVSQLPLHRCDVYGKACAECCLARDPYCAWDGSSCSRYFPTAKRRTRRQDIRNGDPLTHCSDLQHHDNPSSQTLEEKIIYGVENSSTFLECSPKSQRAVVYWQFQKQNDDRKEEIKVDDRMIRTEQGLLLRSLQRRDSGIYFCHAVEHGFMQTLLKVTLEVIDTDHLEELLHKEEDGDASKTKDATNSMTPSQKIWYRDFMQLINHPNLNTMDEFCEQVWKRDRKQRRQRPANAQVNTNKWKHLQENKKGRNRRTHEFERAPRSV
;
A
#
# COMPACT_ATOMS: atom_id res chain seq x y z
N GLU A 1 -13.95 -13.65 1.52
CA GLU A 1 -14.11 -13.48 0.06
C GLU A 1 -12.81 -13.33 -0.73
N MET A 2 -12.07 -12.21 -0.72
CA MET A 2 -10.86 -12.08 -1.59
C MET A 2 -9.75 -13.11 -1.32
N LEU A 3 -9.46 -13.40 -0.06
CA LEU A 3 -8.46 -14.41 0.35
C LEU A 3 -8.91 -15.87 0.08
N GLU A 4 -10.16 -16.05 -0.32
CA GLU A 4 -10.78 -17.33 -0.69
C GLU A 4 -11.01 -17.44 -2.20
N SER A 5 -10.94 -16.32 -2.92
CA SER A 5 -10.97 -16.28 -4.39
C SER A 5 -9.61 -16.66 -4.97
N ASN A 6 -9.59 -17.44 -6.06
CA ASN A 6 -8.36 -17.87 -6.77
C ASN A 6 -7.57 -16.71 -7.43
N ASN A 7 -7.93 -15.45 -7.18
CA ASN A 7 -7.41 -14.27 -7.88
C ASN A 7 -6.10 -13.73 -7.27
N ILE A 8 -5.66 -14.27 -6.13
CA ILE A 8 -4.38 -13.91 -5.49
C ILE A 8 -3.61 -15.18 -5.21
N ILE A 9 -2.34 -15.20 -5.63
CA ILE A 9 -1.41 -16.28 -5.31
C ILE A 9 -0.51 -15.79 -4.19
N ASN A 10 -0.55 -16.46 -3.04
CA ASN A 10 0.27 -16.13 -1.88
C ASN A 10 1.32 -17.22 -1.62
N PHE A 11 2.57 -16.79 -1.49
CA PHE A 11 3.64 -17.55 -0.86
C PHE A 11 3.76 -17.11 0.60
N ASN A 12 3.29 -17.95 1.51
CA ASN A 12 3.52 -17.75 2.94
C ASN A 12 4.97 -18.13 3.26
N GLY A 13 5.67 -17.26 3.99
CA GLY A 13 7.08 -17.43 4.30
C GLY A 13 7.42 -18.75 4.98
N LEU A 14 8.67 -19.18 4.82
CA LEU A 14 9.18 -20.40 5.47
C LEU A 14 9.29 -20.21 6.99
N ALA A 15 9.23 -21.31 7.73
CA ALA A 15 9.57 -21.30 9.16
C ALA A 15 10.98 -20.68 9.36
N ASN A 16 11.10 -19.74 10.29
CA ASN A 16 12.30 -18.95 10.58
C ASN A 16 12.77 -17.97 9.48
N SER A 17 12.01 -17.78 8.41
CA SER A 17 12.25 -16.72 7.42
C SER A 17 11.22 -15.60 7.56
N SER A 18 11.58 -14.39 7.14
CA SER A 18 10.75 -13.18 7.20
C SER A 18 11.36 -12.09 6.33
N SER A 19 10.71 -10.92 6.28
CA SER A 19 11.27 -9.70 5.69
C SER A 19 11.55 -9.82 4.19
N TYR A 20 10.54 -10.19 3.41
CA TYR A 20 10.60 -10.35 1.97
C TYR A 20 10.52 -8.99 1.25
N HIS A 21 11.52 -8.13 1.45
CA HIS A 21 11.46 -6.73 1.00
C HIS A 21 12.49 -6.35 -0.09
N THR A 22 13.43 -7.23 -0.45
CA THR A 22 14.46 -6.90 -1.46
C THR A 22 14.12 -7.58 -2.78
N PHE A 23 13.44 -6.88 -3.68
CA PHE A 23 12.97 -7.43 -4.95
C PHE A 23 13.88 -7.06 -6.13
N LEU A 24 14.13 -8.04 -7.00
CA LEU A 24 14.72 -7.86 -8.33
C LEU A 24 13.84 -8.62 -9.34
N LEU A 25 13.14 -7.86 -10.19
CA LEU A 25 12.31 -8.40 -11.27
C LEU A 25 13.18 -8.60 -12.52
N ASP A 26 13.17 -9.80 -13.07
CA ASP A 26 13.85 -10.17 -14.31
C ASP A 26 12.82 -10.78 -15.29
N GLU A 27 12.28 -9.93 -16.17
CA GLU A 27 11.28 -10.34 -17.16
C GLU A 27 11.85 -11.14 -18.34
N GLU A 28 13.17 -11.09 -18.55
CA GLU A 28 13.84 -11.86 -19.59
C GLU A 28 13.95 -13.32 -19.16
N ARG A 29 14.39 -13.56 -17.92
CA ARG A 29 14.46 -14.90 -17.32
C ARG A 29 13.12 -15.41 -16.81
N SER A 30 12.08 -14.57 -16.83
CA SER A 30 10.78 -14.85 -16.20
C SER A 30 10.92 -15.23 -14.72
N ARG A 31 11.78 -14.49 -13.99
CA ARG A 31 12.04 -14.71 -12.56
C ARG A 31 11.81 -13.44 -11.73
N LEU A 32 11.30 -13.63 -10.52
CA LEU A 32 11.35 -12.64 -9.45
C LEU A 32 12.32 -13.14 -8.38
N TYR A 33 13.44 -12.45 -8.23
CA TYR A 33 14.39 -12.73 -7.16
C TYR A 33 14.03 -11.92 -5.91
N VAL A 34 14.01 -12.58 -4.74
CA VAL A 34 13.61 -11.98 -3.47
C VAL A 34 14.61 -12.30 -2.38
N GLY A 35 15.23 -11.25 -1.84
CA GLY A 35 16.03 -11.33 -0.61
C GLY A 35 15.14 -11.32 0.63
N ALA A 36 15.44 -12.20 1.59
CA ALA A 36 14.74 -12.33 2.86
C ALA A 36 15.73 -12.57 4.01
N LYS A 37 15.22 -12.84 5.21
CA LYS A 37 16.03 -13.33 6.34
C LYS A 37 16.58 -14.73 6.04
N ASP A 38 17.91 -14.83 6.05
CA ASP A 38 18.76 -16.00 5.84
C ASP A 38 18.56 -16.70 4.48
N HIS A 39 17.86 -16.07 3.54
CA HIS A 39 17.44 -16.72 2.30
C HIS A 39 17.39 -15.76 1.12
N ILE A 40 17.62 -16.30 -0.07
CA ILE A 40 17.32 -15.66 -1.36
C ILE A 40 16.46 -16.61 -2.17
N PHE A 41 15.36 -16.12 -2.72
CA PHE A 41 14.40 -16.91 -3.50
C PHE A 41 14.47 -16.50 -4.97
N SER A 42 14.19 -17.46 -5.85
CA SER A 42 13.96 -17.26 -7.29
C SER A 42 12.58 -17.82 -7.63
N PHE A 43 11.59 -16.94 -7.73
CA PHE A 43 10.20 -17.28 -8.03
C PHE A 43 9.96 -17.27 -9.54
N ASN A 44 9.12 -18.18 -10.03
CA ASN A 44 8.58 -18.10 -11.39
C ASN A 44 7.56 -16.96 -11.46
N LEU A 45 7.67 -16.08 -12.48
CA LEU A 45 6.74 -14.95 -12.64
C LEU A 45 5.30 -15.38 -12.95
N VAL A 46 5.11 -16.52 -13.61
CA VAL A 46 3.77 -17.02 -13.93
C VAL A 46 3.06 -17.51 -12.67
N ASN A 47 3.79 -18.24 -11.82
CA ASN A 47 3.25 -18.82 -10.60
C ASN A 47 4.30 -18.80 -9.48
N ILE A 48 4.16 -17.87 -8.54
CA ILE A 48 5.11 -17.74 -7.42
C ILE A 48 5.09 -18.92 -6.44
N LYS A 49 4.22 -19.92 -6.60
CA LYS A 49 4.34 -21.17 -5.84
C LYS A 49 5.52 -22.04 -6.30
N GLU A 50 6.00 -21.82 -7.52
CA GLU A 50 7.18 -22.49 -8.07
C GLU A 50 8.41 -21.62 -7.83
N TYR A 51 9.31 -22.10 -6.96
CA TYR A 51 10.51 -21.35 -6.61
C TYR A 51 11.72 -22.23 -6.30
N GLN A 52 12.89 -21.66 -6.52
CA GLN A 52 14.17 -22.14 -5.99
C GLN A 52 14.62 -21.25 -4.83
N LYS A 53 15.49 -21.76 -3.96
CA LYS A 53 16.02 -21.00 -2.83
C LYS A 53 17.49 -21.27 -2.57
N ILE A 54 18.20 -20.24 -2.15
CA ILE A 54 19.52 -20.29 -1.55
C ILE A 54 19.36 -20.01 -0.06
N VAL A 55 19.96 -20.86 0.77
CA VAL A 55 20.00 -20.70 2.23
C VAL A 55 21.34 -20.04 2.57
N TRP A 56 21.29 -18.83 3.10
CA TRP A 56 22.47 -18.00 3.39
C TRP A 56 22.47 -17.42 4.82
N PRO A 57 22.47 -18.29 5.85
CA PRO A 57 22.54 -17.89 7.25
C PRO A 57 23.97 -17.51 7.66
N VAL A 58 24.09 -16.83 8.79
CA VAL A 58 25.38 -16.57 9.44
C VAL A 58 25.95 -17.82 10.13
N SER A 59 27.27 -17.86 10.29
CA SER A 59 27.93 -18.91 11.09
C SER A 59 27.55 -18.81 12.58
N HIS A 60 27.65 -19.93 13.30
CA HIS A 60 27.40 -19.97 14.74
C HIS A 60 28.29 -18.99 15.52
N SER A 61 29.59 -18.93 15.20
CA SER A 61 30.52 -17.98 15.82
C SER A 61 30.07 -16.54 15.61
N ARG A 62 29.65 -16.18 14.39
CA ARG A 62 29.20 -14.81 14.10
C ARG A 62 27.91 -14.47 14.85
N ARG A 63 27.02 -15.44 14.97
CA ARG A 63 25.78 -15.30 15.75
C ARG A 63 26.07 -15.07 17.24
N ASP A 64 27.05 -15.77 17.79
CA ASP A 64 27.48 -15.60 19.19
C ASP A 64 28.16 -14.25 19.42
N GLU A 65 28.99 -13.78 18.49
CA GLU A 65 29.57 -12.43 18.54
C GLU A 65 28.49 -11.34 18.53
N CYS A 66 27.48 -11.46 17.66
CA CYS A 66 26.34 -10.55 17.63
C CYS A 66 25.57 -10.54 18.96
N LYS A 67 25.39 -11.71 19.57
CA LYS A 67 24.78 -11.86 20.90
C LYS A 67 25.62 -11.18 21.99
N TRP A 68 26.93 -11.38 22.00
CA TRP A 68 27.84 -10.74 22.96
C TRP A 68 27.86 -9.22 22.81
N ALA A 69 27.61 -8.72 21.60
CA ALA A 69 27.39 -7.29 21.33
C ALA A 69 26.01 -6.76 21.79
N GLY A 70 25.21 -7.59 22.48
CA GLY A 70 23.95 -7.18 23.12
C GLY A 70 22.73 -7.15 22.19
N LYS A 71 22.80 -7.77 21.01
CA LYS A 71 21.71 -7.80 20.02
C LYS A 71 20.78 -9.01 20.21
N ASP A 72 19.55 -8.90 19.73
CA ASP A 72 18.55 -9.97 19.85
C ASP A 72 18.85 -11.16 18.91
N ILE A 73 18.99 -12.35 19.48
CA ILE A 73 19.40 -13.58 18.77
C ILE A 73 18.37 -14.03 17.71
N LEU A 74 17.09 -13.73 17.92
CA LEU A 74 16.00 -14.18 17.06
C LEU A 74 15.63 -13.14 16.01
N ARG A 75 15.68 -11.86 16.38
CA ARG A 75 15.22 -10.73 15.56
C ARG A 75 16.32 -10.00 14.82
N GLU A 76 17.56 -10.02 15.34
CA GLU A 76 18.64 -9.14 14.88
C GLU A 76 19.88 -9.92 14.41
N CYS A 77 20.25 -11.01 15.09
CA CYS A 77 21.43 -11.81 14.76
C CYS A 77 21.18 -12.87 13.67
N ALA A 78 20.79 -12.40 12.50
CA ALA A 78 20.62 -13.20 11.28
C ALA A 78 21.17 -12.42 10.07
N ASN A 79 21.22 -13.06 8.90
CA ASN A 79 21.57 -12.38 7.66
C ASN A 79 20.30 -11.87 6.97
N PHE A 80 20.06 -10.56 6.95
CA PHE A 80 18.94 -9.97 6.22
C PHE A 80 19.45 -9.44 4.90
N VAL A 81 18.97 -9.96 3.77
CA VAL A 81 19.41 -9.54 2.44
C VAL A 81 18.83 -8.15 2.12
N LYS A 82 19.71 -7.17 1.89
CA LYS A 82 19.37 -5.74 1.71
C LYS A 82 19.69 -5.21 0.32
N VAL A 83 20.58 -5.87 -0.41
CA VAL A 83 20.93 -5.53 -1.79
C VAL A 83 20.80 -6.79 -2.63
N LEU A 84 20.13 -6.67 -3.77
CA LEU A 84 20.03 -7.70 -4.80
C LEU A 84 19.92 -7.02 -6.16
N LYS A 85 20.94 -7.18 -7.01
CA LYS A 85 21.05 -6.52 -8.31
C LYS A 85 21.58 -7.49 -9.36
N ALA A 86 21.18 -7.33 -10.62
CA ALA A 86 21.84 -8.03 -11.73
C ALA A 86 23.26 -7.47 -11.87
N PHE A 87 24.28 -8.33 -11.78
CA PHE A 87 25.69 -7.92 -11.90
C PHE A 87 26.14 -7.90 -13.35
N ASN A 88 25.83 -8.98 -14.05
CA ASN A 88 26.01 -9.15 -15.48
C ASN A 88 24.93 -10.11 -15.98
N GLN A 89 25.07 -10.62 -17.20
CA GLN A 89 24.08 -11.55 -17.77
C GLN A 89 23.99 -12.87 -17.01
N THR A 90 25.05 -13.32 -16.33
CA THR A 90 25.15 -14.65 -15.71
C THR A 90 25.10 -14.65 -14.19
N HIS A 91 25.30 -13.50 -13.55
CA HIS A 91 25.42 -13.36 -12.11
C HIS A 91 24.56 -12.23 -11.56
N LEU A 92 24.04 -12.45 -10.35
CA LEU A 92 23.49 -11.41 -9.49
C LEU A 92 24.52 -11.04 -8.41
N TYR A 93 24.45 -9.81 -7.92
CA TYR A 93 25.18 -9.33 -6.75
C TYR A 93 24.22 -9.19 -5.57
N ALA A 94 24.54 -9.82 -4.44
CA ALA A 94 23.73 -9.79 -3.23
C ALA A 94 24.54 -9.36 -2.01
N CYS A 95 23.94 -8.54 -1.14
CA CYS A 95 24.52 -8.21 0.15
C CYS A 95 23.49 -8.32 1.27
N GLY A 96 23.92 -8.75 2.44
CA GLY A 96 23.09 -8.82 3.64
C GLY A 96 23.77 -8.26 4.87
N THR A 97 23.02 -8.21 5.98
CA THR A 97 23.49 -7.64 7.26
C THR A 97 24.51 -8.52 7.98
N GLY A 98 24.56 -9.82 7.67
CA GLY A 98 25.50 -10.80 8.24
C GLY A 98 25.58 -10.78 9.77
N ALA A 99 24.45 -10.62 10.48
CA ALA A 99 24.39 -10.45 11.93
C ALA A 99 25.34 -9.33 12.42
N PHE A 100 25.07 -8.10 11.98
CA PHE A 100 25.92 -6.93 12.20
C PHE A 100 27.35 -7.13 11.66
N HIS A 101 27.49 -7.81 10.53
CA HIS A 101 28.72 -7.92 9.72
C HIS A 101 28.36 -7.97 8.25
N PRO A 102 28.12 -6.80 7.64
CA PRO A 102 27.70 -6.74 6.27
C PRO A 102 28.62 -7.54 5.35
N MET A 103 28.04 -8.42 4.55
CA MET A 103 28.76 -9.32 3.65
C MET A 103 28.03 -9.39 2.31
N CYS A 104 28.79 -9.56 1.24
CA CYS A 104 28.27 -9.66 -0.12
C CYS A 104 28.78 -10.92 -0.82
N ALA A 105 28.06 -11.37 -1.84
CA ALA A 105 28.38 -12.54 -2.64
C ALA A 105 27.77 -12.43 -4.04
N TYR A 106 28.31 -13.23 -4.97
CA TYR A 106 27.76 -13.40 -6.31
C TYR A 106 26.86 -14.65 -6.36
N ILE A 107 25.75 -14.54 -7.08
CA ILE A 107 24.82 -15.65 -7.34
C ILE A 107 24.87 -15.96 -8.81
N GLU A 108 25.26 -17.18 -9.17
CA GLU A 108 25.19 -17.67 -10.53
C GLU A 108 23.73 -17.99 -10.89
N VAL A 109 23.26 -17.44 -12.02
CA VAL A 109 21.91 -17.63 -12.58
C VAL A 109 21.91 -18.24 -13.99
N GLY A 110 23.08 -18.63 -14.49
CA GLY A 110 23.26 -19.14 -15.86
C GLY A 110 23.12 -18.08 -16.93
N SER A 111 23.50 -18.40 -18.17
CA SER A 111 23.36 -17.48 -19.32
C SER A 111 21.95 -17.52 -19.88
N HIS A 112 21.31 -18.69 -19.86
CA HIS A 112 20.00 -18.90 -20.43
C HIS A 112 18.97 -19.33 -19.38
N PRO A 113 17.68 -19.05 -19.58
CA PRO A 113 16.63 -19.51 -18.67
C PRO A 113 16.58 -21.03 -18.50
N GLU A 114 16.91 -21.81 -19.55
CA GLU A 114 16.95 -23.27 -19.51
C GLU A 114 18.04 -23.86 -18.60
N ASP A 115 19.10 -23.11 -18.30
CA ASP A 115 20.22 -23.60 -17.47
C ASP A 115 19.74 -23.99 -16.06
N ASN A 116 18.65 -23.38 -15.57
CA ASN A 116 18.06 -23.61 -14.25
C ASN A 116 19.07 -23.49 -13.08
N ILE A 117 20.14 -22.73 -13.28
CA ILE A 117 21.17 -22.48 -12.28
C ILE A 117 20.69 -21.39 -11.33
N PHE A 118 20.82 -21.65 -10.04
CA PHE A 118 20.59 -20.67 -8.99
C PHE A 118 21.44 -21.05 -7.77
N LYS A 119 22.69 -20.61 -7.76
CA LYS A 119 23.70 -21.07 -6.78
C LYS A 119 24.57 -19.92 -6.28
N MET A 120 24.90 -19.95 -5.00
CA MET A 120 25.86 -19.02 -4.39
C MET A 120 27.30 -19.40 -4.77
N GLU A 121 28.10 -18.40 -5.10
CA GLU A 121 29.55 -18.58 -5.28
C GLU A 121 30.26 -18.54 -3.92
N ASP A 122 30.35 -19.71 -3.26
CA ASP A 122 30.79 -19.84 -1.86
C ASP A 122 32.27 -19.48 -1.61
N SER A 123 33.11 -19.41 -2.65
CA SER A 123 34.55 -19.11 -2.53
C SER A 123 34.87 -17.61 -2.40
N HIS A 124 33.89 -16.72 -2.59
CA HIS A 124 34.14 -15.27 -2.72
C HIS A 124 33.14 -14.40 -1.94
N PHE A 125 33.14 -14.50 -0.61
CA PHE A 125 32.46 -13.50 0.23
C PHE A 125 33.27 -12.20 0.31
N GLU A 126 32.62 -11.09 -0.03
CA GLU A 126 33.19 -9.75 0.05
C GLU A 126 32.72 -8.99 1.29
N ASN A 127 33.52 -7.99 1.70
CA ASN A 127 33.11 -7.02 2.71
C ASN A 127 31.92 -6.19 2.19
N GLY A 128 30.83 -6.15 2.98
CA GLY A 128 29.61 -5.40 2.67
C GLY A 128 29.53 -4.00 3.29
N ARG A 129 30.56 -3.52 3.99
CA ARG A 129 30.56 -2.19 4.61
C ARG A 129 30.37 -1.11 3.55
N GLY A 130 29.38 -0.23 3.76
CA GLY A 130 29.00 0.81 2.80
C GLY A 130 28.12 0.30 1.64
N LYS A 131 27.93 -1.02 1.51
CA LYS A 131 27.04 -1.65 0.52
C LYS A 131 25.73 -2.10 1.16
N SER A 132 25.79 -2.60 2.40
CA SER A 132 24.68 -3.11 3.20
C SER A 132 24.81 -2.62 4.65
N PRO A 133 23.71 -2.39 5.38
CA PRO A 133 23.77 -1.88 6.75
C PRO A 133 24.09 -3.00 7.74
N TYR A 134 24.60 -2.62 8.91
CA TYR A 134 24.80 -3.54 10.02
C TYR A 134 23.48 -3.95 10.69
N ASP A 135 22.61 -2.96 10.95
CA ASP A 135 21.33 -3.15 11.62
C ASP A 135 20.22 -3.50 10.60
N PRO A 136 19.47 -4.59 10.78
CA PRO A 136 18.41 -4.99 9.86
C PRO A 136 17.21 -4.04 9.81
N LYS A 137 17.05 -3.12 10.76
CA LYS A 137 16.00 -2.08 10.74
C LYS A 137 16.36 -0.94 9.79
N LEU A 138 17.62 -0.78 9.43
CA LEU A 138 18.05 0.26 8.51
C LEU A 138 17.77 -0.17 7.06
N LEU A 139 17.39 0.82 6.26
CA LEU A 139 17.14 0.68 4.84
C LEU A 139 18.44 0.87 4.05
N THR A 140 18.43 0.42 2.81
CA THR A 140 19.52 0.65 1.87
C THR A 140 18.94 0.88 0.50
N ALA A 141 19.21 2.06 -0.05
CA ALA A 141 18.93 2.35 -1.44
C ALA A 141 20.17 1.95 -2.26
N SER A 142 19.98 1.27 -3.39
CA SER A 142 21.11 0.79 -4.20
C SER A 142 20.79 0.75 -5.69
N LEU A 143 21.83 0.97 -6.50
CA LEU A 143 21.84 0.89 -7.95
C LEU A 143 23.20 0.33 -8.39
N LEU A 144 23.19 -0.67 -9.27
CA LEU A 144 24.40 -1.20 -9.88
C LEU A 144 24.39 -0.86 -11.37
N VAL A 145 25.41 -0.12 -11.82
CA VAL A 145 25.57 0.31 -13.21
C VAL A 145 27.06 0.21 -13.54
N ASP A 146 27.39 -0.35 -14.70
CA ASP A 146 28.77 -0.49 -15.20
C ASP A 146 29.75 -1.16 -14.23
N GLY A 147 29.25 -2.13 -13.44
CA GLY A 147 30.04 -2.83 -12.43
C GLY A 147 30.34 -2.02 -11.16
N GLU A 148 29.81 -0.81 -11.04
CA GLU A 148 29.91 0.04 -9.86
C GLU A 148 28.59 0.06 -9.08
N LEU A 149 28.67 -0.12 -7.75
CA LEU A 149 27.52 -0.09 -6.85
C LEU A 149 27.42 1.27 -6.17
N TYR A 150 26.36 1.99 -6.50
CA TYR A 150 25.93 3.20 -5.81
C TYR A 150 24.99 2.79 -4.68
N SER A 151 25.28 3.21 -3.45
CA SER A 151 24.50 2.82 -2.27
C SER A 151 24.36 3.96 -1.27
N GLY A 152 23.15 4.13 -0.73
CA GLY A 152 22.88 4.99 0.43
C GLY A 152 22.60 4.11 1.64
N THR A 153 23.50 4.08 2.61
CA THR A 153 23.36 3.23 3.81
C THR A 153 24.20 3.71 5.00
N ALA A 154 24.05 3.06 6.15
CA ALA A 154 24.93 3.24 7.30
C ALA A 154 26.14 2.29 7.21
N ALA A 155 27.34 2.83 7.42
CA ALA A 155 28.60 2.10 7.28
C ALA A 155 29.25 1.68 8.61
N ASP A 156 28.54 1.83 9.73
CA ASP A 156 29.03 1.48 11.06
C ASP A 156 28.05 0.62 11.86
N PHE A 157 28.56 -0.04 12.89
CA PHE A 157 27.79 -0.91 13.77
C PHE A 157 26.68 -0.17 14.54
N MET A 158 26.90 1.11 14.87
CA MET A 158 25.94 1.91 15.65
C MET A 158 24.81 2.50 14.81
N GLY A 159 24.90 2.45 13.48
CA GLY A 159 23.91 3.07 12.60
C GLY A 159 23.92 4.60 12.68
N ARG A 160 25.11 5.21 12.72
CA ARG A 160 25.29 6.67 12.80
C ARG A 160 26.13 7.24 11.65
N ASP A 161 26.98 6.43 11.04
CA ASP A 161 27.81 6.80 9.89
C ASP A 161 27.06 6.58 8.58
N PHE A 162 26.05 7.41 8.32
CA PHE A 162 25.32 7.38 7.05
C PHE A 162 26.11 8.08 5.95
N ALA A 163 26.14 7.46 4.77
CA ALA A 163 26.75 8.06 3.60
C ALA A 163 26.15 7.53 2.31
N ILE A 164 26.35 8.31 1.24
CA ILE A 164 26.18 7.86 -0.13
C ILE A 164 27.54 7.40 -0.62
N PHE A 165 27.62 6.15 -1.08
CA PHE A 165 28.84 5.48 -1.53
C PHE A 165 28.78 5.15 -3.02
N ARG A 166 29.96 5.13 -3.65
CA ARG A 166 30.23 4.31 -4.83
C ARG A 166 31.32 3.32 -4.47
N THR A 167 31.01 2.04 -4.64
CA THR A 167 31.89 0.90 -4.36
C THR A 167 31.91 -0.02 -5.56
N LEU A 168 32.68 -1.11 -5.48
CA LEU A 168 33.00 -1.95 -6.64
C LEU A 168 33.73 -1.15 -7.73
N GLY A 169 33.90 -1.75 -8.91
CA GLY A 169 34.66 -1.17 -10.01
C GLY A 169 36.17 -1.13 -9.79
N HIS A 170 36.87 -0.44 -10.70
CA HIS A 170 38.33 -0.33 -10.71
C HIS A 170 38.86 0.84 -9.89
N HIS A 171 37.97 1.73 -9.43
CA HIS A 171 38.34 2.95 -8.72
C HIS A 171 38.23 2.77 -7.21
N HIS A 172 38.94 3.64 -6.47
CA HIS A 172 38.81 3.67 -5.01
C HIS A 172 37.37 4.03 -4.62
N PRO A 173 36.82 3.45 -3.53
CA PRO A 173 35.49 3.80 -3.06
C PRO A 173 35.35 5.29 -2.77
N ILE A 174 34.24 5.88 -3.22
CA ILE A 174 33.92 7.30 -2.98
C ILE A 174 32.76 7.39 -2.00
N ARG A 175 32.77 8.39 -1.12
CA ARG A 175 31.67 8.65 -0.18
C ARG A 175 31.36 10.12 0.03
N THR A 176 30.21 10.43 0.62
CA THR A 176 29.93 11.78 1.16
C THR A 176 30.85 12.11 2.35
N GLU A 177 31.07 13.41 2.58
CA GLU A 177 31.85 13.92 3.71
C GLU A 177 31.28 13.38 5.03
N GLN A 178 32.16 12.81 5.86
CA GLN A 178 31.79 12.20 7.12
C GLN A 178 31.63 13.27 8.21
N HIS A 179 30.64 13.10 9.09
CA HIS A 179 30.39 13.98 10.25
C HIS A 179 30.08 15.46 9.90
N ASP A 180 29.69 15.74 8.65
CA ASP A 180 29.22 17.06 8.23
C ASP A 180 27.71 17.01 7.97
N SER A 181 26.92 17.56 8.90
CA SER A 181 25.45 17.53 8.81
C SER A 181 24.92 18.31 7.61
N ARG A 182 25.69 19.25 7.03
CA ARG A 182 25.28 19.96 5.80
C ARG A 182 25.11 19.00 4.63
N TRP A 183 25.92 17.94 4.59
CA TRP A 183 25.86 16.92 3.56
C TRP A 183 24.68 15.98 3.79
N LEU A 184 24.64 15.33 4.96
CA LEU A 184 23.60 14.38 5.35
C LEU A 184 23.35 14.46 6.86
N ASN A 185 22.09 14.55 7.27
CA ASN A 185 21.72 14.65 8.69
C ASN A 185 20.73 13.53 9.10
N ASP A 186 21.26 12.40 9.57
CA ASP A 186 20.49 11.19 9.92
C ASP A 186 19.49 10.77 8.80
N PRO A 187 19.98 10.52 7.57
CA PRO A 187 19.11 10.22 6.45
C PRO A 187 18.46 8.83 6.56
N ARG A 188 17.32 8.67 5.89
CA ARG A 188 16.69 7.40 5.53
C ARG A 188 16.58 7.36 4.01
N PHE A 189 17.41 6.51 3.40
CA PHE A 189 17.48 6.35 1.94
C PHE A 189 16.32 5.50 1.43
N ILE A 190 15.69 5.96 0.34
CA ILE A 190 14.50 5.35 -0.25
C ILE A 190 14.86 4.67 -1.58
N SER A 191 15.39 5.41 -2.55
CA SER A 191 15.74 4.86 -3.88
C SER A 191 16.92 5.57 -4.54
N VAL A 192 17.50 4.93 -5.56
CA VAL A 192 18.60 5.47 -6.38
C VAL A 192 18.32 5.16 -7.85
N HIS A 193 18.49 6.14 -8.73
CA HIS A 193 18.22 6.00 -10.15
C HIS A 193 19.28 6.72 -11.01
N LEU A 194 19.65 6.09 -12.13
CA LEU A 194 20.40 6.74 -13.20
C LEU A 194 19.39 7.47 -14.10
N ILE A 195 19.55 8.78 -14.27
CA ILE A 195 18.74 9.57 -15.21
C ILE A 195 19.70 10.35 -16.11
N PRO A 196 19.69 10.10 -17.43
CA PRO A 196 20.51 10.85 -18.38
C PRO A 196 20.10 12.33 -18.40
N GLU A 197 21.09 13.22 -18.47
CA GLU A 197 20.85 14.68 -18.60
C GLU A 197 20.85 15.13 -20.06
N SER A 198 21.61 14.46 -20.92
CA SER A 198 21.75 14.78 -22.35
C SER A 198 21.94 13.49 -23.16
N ASP A 199 22.24 13.60 -24.46
CA ASP A 199 22.67 12.45 -25.27
C ASP A 199 24.14 12.08 -25.04
N ASN A 200 24.89 12.89 -24.29
CA ASN A 200 26.26 12.62 -23.89
C ASN A 200 26.30 11.87 -22.55
N PRO A 201 26.80 10.62 -22.49
CA PRO A 201 26.89 9.86 -21.25
C PRO A 201 27.78 10.49 -20.16
N GLU A 202 28.67 11.42 -20.51
CA GLU A 202 29.46 12.17 -19.53
C GLU A 202 28.60 13.08 -18.64
N ASP A 203 27.41 13.46 -19.10
CA ASP A 203 26.46 14.29 -18.35
C ASP A 203 25.52 13.46 -17.47
N ASP A 204 25.59 12.13 -17.54
CA ASP A 204 24.73 11.23 -16.77
C ASP A 204 24.85 11.47 -15.26
N LYS A 205 23.70 11.50 -14.59
CA LYS A 205 23.63 11.71 -13.15
C LYS A 205 22.92 10.58 -12.44
N ILE A 206 23.40 10.33 -11.23
CA ILE A 206 22.79 9.44 -10.26
C ILE A 206 21.98 10.28 -9.28
N TYR A 207 20.70 9.99 -9.20
CA TYR A 207 19.76 10.67 -8.31
C TYR A 207 19.44 9.78 -7.10
N PHE A 208 19.55 10.35 -5.91
CA PHE A 208 19.23 9.71 -4.63
C PHE A 208 17.98 10.35 -4.03
N PHE A 209 17.01 9.53 -3.64
CA PHE A 209 15.83 9.97 -2.92
C PHE A 209 15.91 9.51 -1.46
N PHE A 210 15.75 10.44 -0.54
CA PHE A 210 15.88 10.18 0.89
C PHE A 210 15.10 11.21 1.70
N ARG A 211 14.88 10.92 2.98
CA ARG A 211 14.46 11.91 3.97
C ARG A 211 15.56 12.09 5.01
N GLU A 212 15.68 13.26 5.60
CA GLU A 212 16.68 13.55 6.64
C GLU A 212 16.13 14.56 7.64
N ASN A 213 16.78 14.69 8.80
CA ASN A 213 16.44 15.71 9.78
C ASN A 213 16.79 17.10 9.24
N ALA A 214 15.86 18.05 9.36
CA ALA A 214 16.08 19.45 9.00
C ALA A 214 17.21 20.04 9.86
N ILE A 215 18.01 20.92 9.24
CA ILE A 215 19.12 21.62 9.89
C ILE A 215 18.63 23.03 10.22
N ASP A 216 17.53 23.14 10.95
CA ASP A 216 17.00 24.42 11.39
C ASP A 216 17.55 24.77 12.78
N GLY A 217 17.67 26.08 13.07
CA GLY A 217 18.21 26.56 14.35
C GLY A 217 17.43 26.02 15.55
N GLU A 218 18.02 26.09 16.75
CA GLU A 218 17.55 25.49 18.02
C GLU A 218 16.07 25.73 18.43
N HIS A 219 15.31 26.52 17.67
CA HIS A 219 13.99 27.05 18.03
C HIS A 219 12.81 26.39 17.29
N THR A 220 13.07 25.59 16.26
CA THR A 220 12.04 24.80 15.55
C THR A 220 12.28 23.34 15.84
N GLY A 221 11.27 22.62 16.32
CA GLY A 221 11.38 21.20 16.71
C GLY A 221 11.96 20.30 15.61
N LYS A 222 12.22 19.02 15.94
CA LYS A 222 12.78 18.02 15.00
C LYS A 222 11.87 17.85 13.77
N ALA A 223 12.07 18.65 12.74
CA ALA A 223 11.39 18.53 11.45
C ALA A 223 12.16 17.57 10.55
N THR A 224 11.42 16.80 9.74
CA THR A 224 11.99 15.95 8.68
C THR A 224 11.84 16.69 7.35
N HIS A 225 12.77 16.48 6.42
CA HIS A 225 12.63 16.95 5.04
C HIS A 225 12.88 15.81 4.06
N ALA A 226 11.98 15.67 3.09
CA ALA A 226 12.22 14.88 1.89
C ALA A 226 13.23 15.58 0.96
N ARG A 227 14.14 14.81 0.39
CA ARG A 227 15.26 15.27 -0.42
C ARG A 227 15.40 14.48 -1.70
N ILE A 228 15.82 15.20 -2.75
CA ILE A 228 16.44 14.64 -3.93
C ILE A 228 17.90 15.11 -3.97
N GLY A 229 18.84 14.18 -4.10
CA GLY A 229 20.25 14.45 -4.30
C GLY A 229 20.69 14.07 -5.72
N GLN A 230 21.65 14.80 -6.29
CA GLN A 230 22.28 14.47 -7.58
C GLN A 230 23.79 14.29 -7.41
N ILE A 231 24.38 13.41 -8.22
CA ILE A 231 25.82 13.19 -8.34
C ILE A 231 26.14 12.88 -9.80
N CYS A 232 27.25 13.40 -10.34
CA CYS A 232 27.71 13.03 -11.67
C CYS A 232 28.27 11.60 -11.67
N LYS A 233 27.87 10.79 -12.64
CA LYS A 233 28.32 9.39 -12.75
C LYS A 233 29.85 9.29 -12.86
N ASN A 234 30.47 10.23 -13.57
CA ASN A 234 31.93 10.31 -13.79
C ASN A 234 32.69 11.12 -12.72
N ASP A 235 32.13 11.33 -11.53
CA ASP A 235 32.84 11.98 -10.42
C ASP A 235 33.89 11.03 -9.83
N PHE A 236 35.15 11.45 -9.78
CA PHE A 236 36.28 10.67 -9.25
C PHE A 236 36.86 11.25 -7.96
N GLY A 237 36.15 12.19 -7.35
CA GLY A 237 36.60 12.97 -6.22
C GLY A 237 37.60 14.06 -6.60
N GLY A 238 38.08 14.77 -5.59
CA GLY A 238 39.07 15.84 -5.77
C GLY A 238 40.51 15.33 -5.67
N HIS A 239 41.45 16.13 -6.19
CA HIS A 239 42.86 15.75 -6.23
C HIS A 239 43.60 15.92 -4.89
N ARG A 240 43.33 17.02 -4.15
CA ARG A 240 43.94 17.32 -2.84
C ARG A 240 42.91 17.40 -1.72
N SER A 241 41.86 18.19 -1.94
CA SER A 241 40.67 18.25 -1.10
C SER A 241 39.62 17.27 -1.63
N LEU A 242 38.75 16.76 -0.76
CA LEU A 242 37.71 15.77 -1.14
C LEU A 242 38.27 14.52 -1.86
N VAL A 243 39.47 14.07 -1.49
CA VAL A 243 40.03 12.81 -2.00
C VAL A 243 39.11 11.65 -1.57
N ASN A 244 38.71 10.82 -2.54
CA ASN A 244 37.74 9.73 -2.35
C ASN A 244 36.39 10.21 -1.79
N LYS A 245 36.02 11.46 -2.07
CA LYS A 245 34.73 12.03 -1.70
C LYS A 245 34.09 12.73 -2.87
N TRP A 246 32.77 12.74 -2.92
CA TRP A 246 32.03 13.38 -4.01
C TRP A 246 32.41 14.86 -4.14
N THR A 247 32.51 15.36 -5.36
CA THR A 247 32.75 16.77 -5.66
C THR A 247 31.54 17.43 -6.32
N THR A 248 30.61 16.62 -6.82
CA THR A 248 29.43 17.04 -7.58
C THR A 248 28.10 16.84 -6.82
N PHE A 249 28.17 16.38 -5.57
CA PHE A 249 26.98 16.13 -4.75
C PHE A 249 26.22 17.43 -4.44
N LEU A 250 24.94 17.47 -4.83
CA LEU A 250 23.99 18.51 -4.44
C LEU A 250 22.68 17.88 -3.96
N LYS A 251 21.93 18.56 -3.10
CA LYS A 251 20.59 18.16 -2.64
C LYS A 251 19.59 19.31 -2.64
N ALA A 252 18.33 19.01 -2.92
CA ALA A 252 17.21 19.95 -2.86
C ALA A 252 16.06 19.36 -2.03
N ARG A 253 15.22 20.22 -1.43
CA ARG A 253 13.99 19.80 -0.72
C ARG A 253 12.91 19.43 -1.73
N LEU A 254 12.22 18.31 -1.52
CA LEU A 254 10.97 17.97 -2.20
C LEU A 254 9.81 18.46 -1.33
N ILE A 255 8.87 19.20 -1.90
CA ILE A 255 7.67 19.66 -1.20
C ILE A 255 6.47 18.83 -1.67
N CYS A 256 5.76 18.22 -0.72
CA CYS A 256 4.42 17.68 -0.95
C CYS A 256 3.50 18.29 0.11
N SER A 257 2.69 19.27 -0.28
CA SER A 257 1.82 19.99 0.66
C SER A 257 0.50 20.41 0.03
N VAL A 258 -0.51 20.57 0.88
CA VAL A 258 -1.82 21.10 0.51
C VAL A 258 -1.93 22.53 1.02
N PRO A 259 -2.20 23.51 0.15
CA PRO A 259 -2.35 24.89 0.58
C PRO A 259 -3.60 25.06 1.44
N GLY A 260 -3.44 25.57 2.66
CA GLY A 260 -4.56 25.81 3.57
C GLY A 260 -5.29 27.13 3.28
N PRO A 261 -6.58 27.26 3.66
CA PRO A 261 -7.37 28.47 3.43
C PRO A 261 -6.81 29.71 4.15
N ASN A 262 -6.06 29.51 5.24
CA ASN A 262 -5.39 30.58 6.00
C ASN A 262 -3.95 30.85 5.52
N GLY A 263 -3.54 30.28 4.38
CA GLY A 263 -2.17 30.37 3.85
C GLY A 263 -1.13 29.52 4.60
N ILE A 264 -1.58 28.64 5.50
CA ILE A 264 -0.73 27.65 6.18
C ILE A 264 -0.86 26.32 5.45
N ASP A 265 0.23 25.88 4.86
CA ASP A 265 0.29 24.62 4.13
C ASP A 265 0.33 23.42 5.08
N THR A 266 -0.39 22.36 4.72
CA THR A 266 -0.28 21.06 5.39
C THR A 266 0.77 20.22 4.67
N HIS A 267 1.89 19.96 5.32
CA HIS A 267 3.03 19.25 4.73
C HIS A 267 3.00 17.74 5.00
N PHE A 268 3.42 16.98 3.99
CA PHE A 268 3.73 15.56 4.05
C PHE A 268 5.23 15.40 3.82
N ASP A 269 6.04 15.53 4.87
CA ASP A 269 7.50 15.59 4.76
C ASP A 269 8.19 14.20 4.84
N GLU A 270 7.46 13.16 5.20
CA GLU A 270 8.00 11.79 5.36
C GLU A 270 7.92 11.01 4.05
N LEU A 271 8.96 11.11 3.20
CA LEU A 271 9.06 10.30 1.97
C LEU A 271 9.18 8.81 2.31
N GLN A 272 8.30 7.98 1.73
CA GLN A 272 8.24 6.53 1.95
C GLN A 272 8.70 5.72 0.74
N ASP A 273 8.31 6.11 -0.47
CA ASP A 273 8.66 5.40 -1.70
C ASP A 273 8.70 6.33 -2.92
N VAL A 274 9.43 5.94 -3.96
CA VAL A 274 9.57 6.68 -5.22
C VAL A 274 9.50 5.73 -6.41
N PHE A 275 8.66 6.06 -7.38
CA PHE A 275 8.56 5.37 -8.66
C PHE A 275 8.86 6.33 -9.82
N LEU A 276 9.72 5.91 -10.74
CA LEU A 276 9.99 6.65 -11.98
C LEU A 276 9.14 6.10 -13.11
N MET A 277 8.21 6.91 -13.60
CA MET A 277 7.45 6.60 -14.80
C MET A 277 8.24 7.09 -16.02
N ASN A 278 8.63 6.16 -16.89
CA ASN A 278 9.33 6.50 -18.12
C ASN A 278 8.41 7.34 -19.02
N SER A 279 8.97 8.44 -19.54
CA SER A 279 8.32 9.23 -20.58
C SER A 279 8.82 8.79 -21.96
N LYS A 280 8.29 9.37 -23.04
CA LYS A 280 8.85 9.19 -24.39
C LYS A 280 10.31 9.63 -24.48
N ASP A 281 10.68 10.63 -23.68
CA ASP A 281 12.07 11.05 -23.49
C ASP A 281 12.65 10.41 -22.20
N PRO A 282 13.65 9.53 -22.31
CA PRO A 282 14.28 8.90 -21.15
C PRO A 282 14.98 9.91 -20.23
N LYS A 283 15.28 11.11 -20.73
CA LYS A 283 15.87 12.21 -19.93
C LYS A 283 14.83 12.89 -19.05
N SER A 284 13.54 12.70 -19.28
CA SER A 284 12.49 13.40 -18.53
C SER A 284 11.41 12.45 -17.98
N PRO A 285 11.77 11.45 -17.15
CA PRO A 285 10.78 10.65 -16.45
C PRO A 285 9.94 11.52 -15.49
N ILE A 286 8.73 11.06 -15.18
CA ILE A 286 7.92 11.65 -14.11
C ILE A 286 8.21 10.90 -12.81
N VAL A 287 8.47 11.65 -11.74
CA VAL A 287 8.77 11.10 -10.42
C VAL A 287 7.48 11.07 -9.60
N TYR A 288 7.01 9.88 -9.23
CA TYR A 288 5.93 9.72 -8.25
C TYR A 288 6.57 9.49 -6.88
N GLY A 289 6.19 10.29 -5.89
CA GLY A 289 6.62 10.11 -4.50
C GLY A 289 5.44 9.87 -3.58
N VAL A 290 5.57 8.89 -2.68
CA VAL A 290 4.64 8.63 -1.59
C VAL A 290 5.16 9.31 -0.33
N PHE A 291 4.30 10.12 0.30
CA PHE A 291 4.64 10.87 1.49
C PHE A 291 3.65 10.59 2.59
N THR A 292 4.12 10.65 3.84
CA THR A 292 3.26 10.67 5.02
C THR A 292 3.46 11.94 5.83
N THR A 293 2.53 12.21 6.74
CA THR A 293 2.71 13.24 7.76
C THR A 293 3.81 12.83 8.76
N SER A 294 4.52 13.80 9.34
CA SER A 294 5.47 13.57 10.45
C SER A 294 4.77 13.46 11.82
N SER A 295 3.49 13.79 11.89
CA SER A 295 2.71 13.72 13.13
C SER A 295 2.31 12.28 13.45
N ASN A 296 2.56 11.85 14.68
CA ASN A 296 2.07 10.56 15.18
C ASN A 296 0.57 10.58 15.54
N ILE A 297 -0.04 11.76 15.62
CA ILE A 297 -1.46 11.94 15.99
C ILE A 297 -2.31 12.02 14.73
N PHE A 298 -1.86 12.79 13.73
CA PHE A 298 -2.54 12.96 12.46
C PHE A 298 -1.88 12.08 11.41
N LYS A 299 -2.45 10.89 11.17
CA LYS A 299 -2.01 10.00 10.10
C LYS A 299 -2.56 10.55 8.78
N GLY A 300 -1.68 11.01 7.91
CA GLY A 300 -2.02 11.37 6.56
C GLY A 300 -1.02 10.78 5.58
N SER A 301 -1.48 10.48 4.37
CA SER A 301 -0.65 10.08 3.25
C SER A 301 -1.00 10.89 2.00
N ALA A 302 -0.01 11.12 1.16
CA ALA A 302 -0.17 11.84 -0.09
C ALA A 302 0.72 11.24 -1.18
N VAL A 303 0.28 11.34 -2.43
CA VAL A 303 1.09 11.05 -3.62
C VAL A 303 1.32 12.34 -4.38
N CYS A 304 2.58 12.66 -4.65
CA CYS A 304 2.99 13.85 -5.40
C CYS A 304 3.76 13.45 -6.67
N MET A 305 3.53 14.16 -7.77
CA MET A 305 4.26 13.99 -9.04
C MET A 305 5.25 15.13 -9.24
N TYR A 306 6.46 14.85 -9.70
CA TYR A 306 7.49 15.86 -10.01
C TYR A 306 8.03 15.69 -11.43
N SER A 307 8.31 16.81 -12.08
CA SER A 307 8.96 16.86 -13.39
C SER A 307 10.47 16.99 -13.25
N MET A 308 11.23 16.19 -14.01
CA MET A 308 12.69 16.36 -14.06
C MET A 308 13.13 17.72 -14.61
N THR A 309 12.27 18.42 -15.36
CA THR A 309 12.55 19.79 -15.81
C THR A 309 12.62 20.77 -14.62
N ASP A 310 11.70 20.64 -13.65
CA ASP A 310 11.70 21.51 -12.47
C ASP A 310 12.81 21.13 -11.49
N VAL A 311 13.09 19.84 -11.34
CA VAL A 311 14.25 19.34 -10.59
C VAL A 311 15.55 19.97 -11.10
N ARG A 312 15.79 19.93 -12.42
CA ARG A 312 16.97 20.55 -13.03
C ARG A 312 17.01 22.05 -12.83
N ARG A 313 15.88 22.73 -12.99
CA ARG A 313 15.79 24.18 -12.74
C ARG A 313 16.23 24.53 -11.32
N VAL A 314 15.85 23.71 -10.33
CA VAL A 314 16.24 23.90 -8.93
C VAL A 314 17.74 23.66 -8.72
N PHE A 315 18.31 22.59 -9.27
CA PHE A 315 19.77 22.36 -9.21
C PHE A 315 20.57 23.43 -9.97
N LEU A 316 19.94 24.10 -10.94
CA LEU A 316 20.47 25.28 -11.61
C LEU A 316 20.14 26.60 -10.89
N GLY A 317 19.43 26.56 -9.76
CA GLY A 317 19.05 27.73 -8.95
C GLY A 317 20.11 28.18 -7.94
N PRO A 318 19.77 29.07 -7.00
CA PRO A 318 20.70 29.54 -5.97
C PRO A 318 21.03 28.45 -4.94
N TYR A 319 22.29 28.40 -4.50
CA TYR A 319 22.71 27.55 -3.39
C TYR A 319 22.16 28.10 -2.07
N ALA A 320 21.86 27.21 -1.13
CA ALA A 320 21.51 27.58 0.24
C ALA A 320 22.78 27.94 1.01
N HIS A 321 22.72 29.05 1.74
CA HIS A 321 23.81 29.56 2.54
C HIS A 321 23.32 29.91 3.93
N ARG A 322 24.15 29.64 4.93
CA ARG A 322 23.88 29.94 6.33
C ARG A 322 25.09 30.67 6.89
N ASP A 323 25.06 31.99 6.78
CA ASP A 323 26.07 32.89 7.33
C ASP A 323 25.39 34.19 7.80
N GLY A 324 25.93 34.80 8.85
CA GLY A 324 25.34 35.96 9.52
C GLY A 324 24.70 35.67 10.88
N PRO A 325 24.33 36.73 11.64
CA PRO A 325 24.06 36.66 13.08
C PRO A 325 22.82 35.81 13.45
N ASN A 326 21.86 35.69 12.53
CA ASN A 326 20.60 34.97 12.79
C ASN A 326 20.67 33.48 12.43
N TYR A 327 21.76 33.02 11.80
CA TYR A 327 21.94 31.62 11.40
C TYR A 327 20.77 31.02 10.60
N GLN A 328 20.09 31.83 9.80
CA GLN A 328 18.97 31.40 8.95
C GLN A 328 19.47 30.98 7.56
N TRP A 329 18.75 30.06 6.93
CA TRP A 329 19.00 29.67 5.54
C TRP A 329 18.55 30.79 4.59
N VAL A 330 19.47 31.26 3.74
CA VAL A 330 19.26 32.32 2.76
C VAL A 330 19.83 31.91 1.40
N PRO A 331 19.37 32.50 0.28
CA PRO A 331 19.98 32.24 -1.01
C PRO A 331 21.37 32.88 -1.07
N TYR A 332 22.38 32.11 -1.48
CA TYR A 332 23.75 32.60 -1.65
C TYR A 332 23.80 33.73 -2.69
N GLN A 333 24.25 34.92 -2.26
CA GLN A 333 24.36 36.12 -3.11
C GLN A 333 25.79 36.40 -3.59
N GLY A 334 26.78 35.63 -3.13
CA GLY A 334 28.17 35.81 -3.52
C GLY A 334 28.49 35.28 -4.93
N ARG A 335 29.76 35.36 -5.30
CA ARG A 335 30.24 34.83 -6.58
C ARG A 335 30.31 33.30 -6.54
N VAL A 336 29.60 32.64 -7.46
CA VAL A 336 29.72 31.20 -7.68
C VAL A 336 30.95 30.93 -8.57
N PRO A 337 31.85 29.99 -8.18
CA PRO A 337 33.05 29.70 -8.97
C PRO A 337 32.73 28.95 -10.27
N TYR A 338 33.70 28.95 -11.19
CA TYR A 338 33.60 28.25 -12.49
C TYR A 338 34.62 27.10 -12.58
N PRO A 339 34.25 25.92 -13.12
CA PRO A 339 32.90 25.54 -13.56
C PRO A 339 31.96 25.46 -12.35
N ARG A 340 30.67 25.56 -12.63
CA ARG A 340 29.66 25.62 -11.58
C ARG A 340 29.67 24.31 -10.75
N PRO A 341 29.75 24.39 -9.42
CA PRO A 341 29.66 23.21 -8.55
C PRO A 341 28.41 22.35 -8.82
N GLY A 342 28.61 21.05 -9.05
CA GLY A 342 27.54 20.12 -9.44
C GLY A 342 27.36 19.90 -10.95
N THR A 343 28.13 20.60 -11.79
CA THR A 343 28.26 20.30 -13.23
C THR A 343 29.21 19.12 -13.43
N CYS A 344 28.86 18.20 -14.35
CA CYS A 344 29.69 17.05 -14.67
C CYS A 344 30.86 17.47 -15.56
N PRO A 345 32.08 16.95 -15.33
CA PRO A 345 33.19 17.18 -16.25
C PRO A 345 32.84 16.58 -17.62
N SER A 346 32.96 17.38 -18.68
CA SER A 346 32.77 16.92 -20.05
C SER A 346 33.78 17.57 -21.01
N LYS A 347 34.19 16.78 -22.01
CA LYS A 347 35.05 17.24 -23.11
C LYS A 347 34.37 18.26 -24.01
N THR A 348 33.05 18.17 -24.12
CA THR A 348 32.25 18.99 -25.02
C THR A 348 31.90 20.34 -24.37
N PHE A 349 31.73 20.37 -23.04
CA PHE A 349 31.33 21.55 -22.28
C PHE A 349 32.06 21.62 -20.94
N GLY A 350 32.71 22.75 -20.65
CA GLY A 350 33.36 23.01 -19.35
C GLY A 350 34.88 22.86 -19.34
N GLY A 351 35.47 22.13 -20.29
CA GLY A 351 36.93 22.11 -20.51
C GLY A 351 37.74 21.31 -19.49
N PHE A 352 37.11 20.40 -18.73
CA PHE A 352 37.79 19.51 -17.78
C PHE A 352 37.48 18.05 -18.11
N ASP A 353 38.52 17.22 -18.18
CA ASP A 353 38.40 15.78 -18.44
C ASP A 353 38.02 14.99 -17.18
N SER A 354 38.33 15.52 -15.99
CA SER A 354 38.06 14.86 -14.71
C SER A 354 37.72 15.84 -13.59
N THR A 355 36.97 15.38 -12.58
CA THR A 355 36.75 16.15 -11.34
C THR A 355 38.04 16.43 -10.56
N LYS A 356 39.10 15.65 -10.81
CA LYS A 356 40.42 15.88 -10.22
C LYS A 356 41.11 17.13 -10.75
N ASP A 357 40.71 17.61 -11.92
CA ASP A 357 41.27 18.80 -12.56
C ASP A 357 40.51 20.08 -12.18
N LEU A 358 39.45 19.96 -11.37
CA LEU A 358 38.66 21.11 -10.92
C LEU A 358 39.48 22.04 -10.02
N PRO A 359 39.33 23.38 -10.16
CA PRO A 359 40.01 24.35 -9.30
C PRO A 359 39.66 24.19 -7.82
N ASP A 360 40.63 24.49 -6.94
CA ASP A 360 40.45 24.41 -5.47
C ASP A 360 39.27 25.27 -4.96
N GLU A 361 38.97 26.40 -5.60
CA GLU A 361 37.82 27.26 -5.27
C GLU A 361 36.48 26.54 -5.50
N VAL A 362 36.35 25.78 -6.60
CA VAL A 362 35.16 24.98 -6.92
C VAL A 362 34.97 23.86 -5.90
N ILE A 363 36.06 23.15 -5.58
CA ILE A 363 36.05 22.06 -4.58
C ILE A 363 35.68 22.57 -3.18
N THR A 364 36.24 23.73 -2.79
CA THR A 364 35.95 24.36 -1.49
C THR A 364 34.49 24.84 -1.41
N PHE A 365 33.97 25.40 -2.50
CA PHE A 365 32.57 25.80 -2.57
C PHE A 365 31.63 24.58 -2.50
N ALA A 366 31.87 23.55 -3.32
CA ALA A 366 31.07 22.33 -3.33
C ALA A 366 31.01 21.67 -1.95
N ARG A 367 32.14 21.65 -1.23
CA ARG A 367 32.21 21.11 0.14
C ARG A 367 31.31 21.84 1.14
N SER A 368 31.18 23.16 0.99
CA SER A 368 30.49 24.03 1.94
C SER A 368 29.02 24.31 1.58
N HIS A 369 28.63 24.12 0.31
CA HIS A 369 27.31 24.44 -0.23
C HIS A 369 26.63 23.25 -0.95
N PRO A 370 26.43 22.10 -0.29
CA PRO A 370 25.78 20.95 -0.93
C PRO A 370 24.25 21.11 -1.11
N ALA A 371 23.61 22.10 -0.47
CA ALA A 371 22.15 22.26 -0.51
C ALA A 371 21.71 23.40 -1.43
N MET A 372 20.62 23.20 -2.17
CA MET A 372 19.94 24.24 -2.96
C MET A 372 18.93 25.00 -2.10
N TYR A 373 18.79 26.30 -2.33
CA TYR A 373 17.86 27.15 -1.55
C TYR A 373 16.40 26.94 -1.98
N ASN A 374 16.14 26.91 -3.30
CA ASN A 374 14.79 26.69 -3.80
C ASN A 374 14.38 25.22 -3.60
N PRO A 375 13.14 24.95 -3.17
CA PRO A 375 12.59 23.60 -3.17
C PRO A 375 12.09 23.20 -4.56
N VAL A 376 11.91 21.90 -4.75
CA VAL A 376 11.18 21.32 -5.89
C VAL A 376 9.72 21.12 -5.47
N PHE A 377 8.82 21.79 -6.17
CA PHE A 377 7.37 21.64 -5.99
C PHE A 377 6.81 20.54 -6.91
N PRO A 378 5.68 19.91 -6.54
CA PRO A 378 5.04 18.93 -7.37
C PRO A 378 4.34 19.64 -8.55
N ILE A 379 4.05 18.88 -9.61
CA ILE A 379 3.29 19.36 -10.76
C ILE A 379 1.97 19.93 -10.24
N ASN A 380 1.61 21.14 -10.69
CA ASN A 380 0.45 21.92 -10.24
C ASN A 380 0.47 22.37 -8.76
N ASN A 381 1.62 22.31 -8.10
CA ASN A 381 1.83 22.73 -6.70
C ASN A 381 0.89 22.06 -5.69
N ARG A 382 0.42 20.84 -5.96
CA ARG A 382 -0.44 20.07 -5.07
C ARG A 382 -0.23 18.56 -5.23
N PRO A 383 -0.61 17.72 -4.25
CA PRO A 383 -0.62 16.28 -4.41
C PRO A 383 -1.71 15.84 -5.41
N ILE A 384 -1.49 14.69 -6.04
CA ILE A 384 -2.48 14.05 -6.93
C ILE A 384 -3.45 13.14 -6.16
N MET A 385 -3.10 12.72 -4.95
CA MET A 385 -3.96 11.92 -4.08
C MET A 385 -3.62 12.22 -2.63
N ILE A 386 -4.64 12.33 -1.78
CA ILE A 386 -4.50 12.56 -0.33
C ILE A 386 -5.42 11.59 0.41
N LYS A 387 -4.95 11.04 1.53
CA LYS A 387 -5.74 10.20 2.42
C LYS A 387 -5.42 10.54 3.88
N THR A 388 -6.38 11.10 4.60
CA THR A 388 -6.25 11.56 6.00
C THR A 388 -7.24 10.92 6.97
N ASP A 389 -8.37 10.43 6.46
CA ASP A 389 -9.48 9.91 7.28
C ASP A 389 -9.49 8.38 7.33
N VAL A 390 -8.30 7.78 7.45
CA VAL A 390 -8.10 6.33 7.54
C VAL A 390 -7.05 5.99 8.59
N ASP A 391 -7.09 4.76 9.08
CA ASP A 391 -6.20 4.27 10.12
C ASP A 391 -4.85 3.72 9.59
N TYR A 392 -4.68 3.70 8.27
CA TYR A 392 -3.48 3.24 7.56
C TYR A 392 -2.69 4.37 6.89
N GLN A 393 -1.43 4.07 6.54
CA GLN A 393 -0.54 4.95 5.79
C GLN A 393 -0.03 4.27 4.52
N PHE A 394 0.24 5.05 3.49
CA PHE A 394 0.85 4.57 2.26
C PHE A 394 2.33 4.22 2.50
N THR A 395 2.79 3.14 1.86
CA THR A 395 4.15 2.62 2.07
C THR A 395 4.92 2.41 0.78
N GLN A 396 4.25 1.99 -0.29
CA GLN A 396 4.87 1.62 -1.56
C GLN A 396 4.00 2.08 -2.74
N ILE A 397 4.62 2.36 -3.88
CA ILE A 397 3.90 2.69 -5.12
C ILE A 397 4.56 2.07 -6.34
N VAL A 398 3.73 1.57 -7.25
CA VAL A 398 4.11 1.34 -8.64
C VAL A 398 3.03 1.90 -9.54
N VAL A 399 3.40 2.36 -10.72
CA VAL A 399 2.46 2.99 -11.65
C VAL A 399 2.59 2.32 -13.01
N ASP A 400 1.47 2.05 -13.66
CA ASP A 400 1.39 1.58 -15.04
C ASP A 400 0.77 2.66 -15.94
N ARG A 401 1.21 2.71 -17.20
CA ARG A 401 0.57 3.53 -18.23
C ARG A 401 -0.21 2.63 -19.17
N VAL A 402 -1.53 2.75 -19.10
CA VAL A 402 -2.46 1.82 -19.74
C VAL A 402 -3.14 2.50 -20.92
N ASP A 403 -3.12 1.83 -22.07
CA ASP A 403 -3.93 2.23 -23.24
C ASP A 403 -5.40 1.89 -22.99
N ALA A 404 -6.28 2.85 -23.20
CA ALA A 404 -7.74 2.73 -23.19
C ALA A 404 -8.32 3.09 -24.57
N GLU A 405 -9.64 3.08 -24.72
CA GLU A 405 -10.33 3.45 -25.97
C GLU A 405 -10.14 4.93 -26.33
N ASP A 406 -10.12 5.81 -25.33
CA ASP A 406 -10.10 7.26 -25.46
C ASP A 406 -8.73 7.91 -25.18
N GLY A 407 -7.74 7.15 -24.69
CA GLY A 407 -6.40 7.68 -24.43
C GLY A 407 -5.53 6.78 -23.57
N GLN A 408 -4.48 7.36 -23.00
CA GLN A 408 -3.58 6.70 -22.06
C GLN A 408 -3.84 7.22 -20.65
N TYR A 409 -3.89 6.31 -19.69
CA TYR A 409 -4.14 6.62 -18.29
C TYR A 409 -3.05 6.07 -17.38
N ASP A 410 -2.75 6.81 -16.32
CA ASP A 410 -1.87 6.33 -15.26
C ASP A 410 -2.68 5.61 -14.20
N VAL A 411 -2.36 4.34 -13.97
CA VAL A 411 -2.94 3.52 -12.91
C VAL A 411 -1.89 3.28 -11.84
N MET A 412 -2.13 3.84 -10.66
CA MET A 412 -1.30 3.71 -9.47
C MET A 412 -1.77 2.51 -8.64
N PHE A 413 -0.82 1.67 -8.24
CA PHE A 413 -1.00 0.63 -7.24
C PHE A 413 -0.23 1.05 -5.98
N ILE A 414 -0.95 1.33 -4.90
CA ILE A 414 -0.41 1.91 -3.67
C ILE A 414 -0.57 0.90 -2.54
N GLY A 415 0.55 0.49 -1.94
CA GLY A 415 0.56 -0.40 -0.77
C GLY A 415 0.41 0.36 0.54
N THR A 416 -0.10 -0.31 1.58
CA THR A 416 -0.31 0.25 2.92
C THR A 416 0.44 -0.49 4.02
N ASP A 417 0.51 0.14 5.20
CA ASP A 417 1.06 -0.42 6.44
C ASP A 417 0.19 -1.53 7.07
N ILE A 418 -1.03 -1.74 6.57
CA ILE A 418 -1.96 -2.78 7.04
C ILE A 418 -2.15 -3.94 6.05
N GLY A 419 -1.46 -3.94 4.91
CA GLY A 419 -1.50 -5.08 3.97
C GLY A 419 -2.57 -4.96 2.88
N THR A 420 -3.03 -3.75 2.61
CA THR A 420 -3.98 -3.44 1.52
C THR A 420 -3.26 -2.79 0.34
N VAL A 421 -3.75 -3.04 -0.87
CA VAL A 421 -3.35 -2.36 -2.10
C VAL A 421 -4.54 -1.58 -2.63
N LEU A 422 -4.32 -0.28 -2.83
CA LEU A 422 -5.27 0.60 -3.52
C LEU A 422 -4.90 0.66 -5.00
N LYS A 423 -5.88 0.44 -5.87
CA LYS A 423 -5.75 0.64 -7.32
C LYS A 423 -6.48 1.92 -7.69
N VAL A 424 -5.74 2.90 -8.19
CA VAL A 424 -6.25 4.26 -8.42
C VAL A 424 -5.88 4.71 -9.82
N VAL A 425 -6.84 5.20 -10.60
CA VAL A 425 -6.57 5.83 -11.90
C VAL A 425 -6.54 7.35 -11.76
N SER A 426 -5.63 7.99 -12.49
CA SER A 426 -5.54 9.45 -12.61
C SER A 426 -6.15 9.89 -13.95
N ILE A 427 -7.25 10.65 -13.90
CA ILE A 427 -8.08 11.01 -15.05
C ILE A 427 -8.01 12.52 -15.27
N PRO A 428 -7.59 13.00 -16.45
CA PRO A 428 -7.66 14.43 -16.79
C PRO A 428 -9.10 14.93 -16.87
N LYS A 429 -9.46 15.97 -16.10
CA LYS A 429 -10.78 16.61 -16.13
C LYS A 429 -10.96 17.52 -17.35
N GLU A 430 -10.52 18.76 -17.26
CA GLU A 430 -10.66 19.77 -18.34
C GLU A 430 -9.33 20.00 -19.07
N THR A 431 -8.22 19.96 -18.33
CA THR A 431 -6.87 20.09 -18.88
C THR A 431 -6.01 18.94 -18.37
N TRP A 432 -4.91 18.64 -19.07
CA TRP A 432 -3.88 17.68 -18.60
C TRP A 432 -3.23 18.06 -17.26
N HIS A 433 -3.49 19.29 -16.78
CA HIS A 433 -3.00 19.83 -15.52
C HIS A 433 -4.05 19.73 -14.39
N ASP A 434 -5.25 19.25 -14.67
CA ASP A 434 -6.28 19.03 -13.66
C ASP A 434 -6.67 17.55 -13.64
N LEU A 435 -6.10 16.82 -12.70
CA LEU A 435 -6.26 15.37 -12.57
C LEU A 435 -7.28 15.06 -11.47
N GLU A 436 -8.23 14.18 -11.79
CA GLU A 436 -9.13 13.50 -10.85
C GLU A 436 -8.54 12.15 -10.49
N GLU A 437 -8.47 11.86 -9.20
CA GLU A 437 -8.16 10.53 -8.70
C GLU A 437 -9.44 9.68 -8.55
N VAL A 438 -9.40 8.46 -9.08
CA VAL A 438 -10.49 7.50 -8.95
C VAL A 438 -9.98 6.21 -8.35
N LEU A 439 -10.39 5.93 -7.11
CA LEU A 439 -10.16 4.63 -6.45
C LEU A 439 -11.05 3.58 -7.11
N LEU A 440 -10.41 2.64 -7.82
CA LEU A 440 -11.07 1.56 -8.53
C LEU A 440 -11.30 0.36 -7.61
N GLU A 441 -10.26 -0.04 -6.87
CA GLU A 441 -10.28 -1.24 -6.03
C GLU A 441 -9.44 -1.03 -4.76
N GLU A 442 -9.92 -1.54 -3.62
CA GLU A 442 -9.16 -1.69 -2.39
C GLU A 442 -9.06 -3.18 -2.04
N MET A 443 -7.84 -3.70 -1.99
CA MET A 443 -7.58 -5.13 -1.99
C MET A 443 -6.71 -5.54 -0.81
N THR A 444 -7.26 -6.33 0.12
CA THR A 444 -6.46 -6.95 1.19
C THR A 444 -5.70 -8.14 0.65
N VAL A 445 -4.36 -8.07 0.68
CA VAL A 445 -3.47 -9.02 0.00
C VAL A 445 -2.98 -10.12 0.95
N PHE A 446 -2.75 -9.77 2.21
CA PHE A 446 -2.33 -10.70 3.26
C PHE A 446 -3.47 -10.97 4.26
N ARG A 447 -3.54 -12.19 4.80
CA ARG A 447 -4.57 -12.57 5.80
C ARG A 447 -4.41 -11.80 7.10
N GLU A 448 -3.17 -11.61 7.53
CA GLU A 448 -2.84 -10.85 8.73
C GLU A 448 -2.42 -9.44 8.32
N PRO A 449 -2.89 -8.40 9.05
CA PRO A 449 -2.46 -7.03 8.79
C PRO A 449 -0.95 -6.90 8.89
N THR A 450 -0.30 -6.61 7.77
CA THR A 450 1.16 -6.57 7.66
C THR A 450 1.60 -5.49 6.69
N VAL A 451 2.66 -4.78 7.04
CA VAL A 451 3.21 -3.71 6.21
C VAL A 451 3.64 -4.26 4.85
N ILE A 452 3.11 -3.68 3.77
CA ILE A 452 3.65 -3.87 2.43
C ILE A 452 4.97 -3.10 2.35
N SER A 453 6.06 -3.82 2.13
CA SER A 453 7.44 -3.30 2.19
C SER A 453 8.20 -3.40 0.88
N ALA A 454 7.63 -4.05 -0.13
CA ALA A 454 8.14 -4.04 -1.49
C ALA A 454 7.00 -4.22 -2.49
N MET A 455 7.08 -3.53 -3.62
CA MET A 455 6.18 -3.73 -4.76
C MET A 455 6.95 -3.69 -6.09
N LYS A 456 6.61 -4.60 -7.01
CA LYS A 456 7.10 -4.60 -8.40
C LYS A 456 5.98 -4.96 -9.35
N ILE A 457 5.91 -4.24 -10.46
CA ILE A 457 4.96 -4.46 -11.54
C ILE A 457 5.65 -5.10 -12.74
N SER A 458 5.04 -6.13 -13.32
CA SER A 458 5.38 -6.66 -14.63
C SER A 458 4.23 -6.38 -15.58
N THR A 459 4.42 -5.41 -16.47
CA THR A 459 3.43 -5.10 -17.51
C THR A 459 3.43 -6.17 -18.59
N LYS A 460 4.54 -6.90 -18.80
CA LYS A 460 4.60 -8.04 -19.72
C LYS A 460 3.76 -9.23 -19.22
N GLN A 461 3.89 -9.59 -17.94
CA GLN A 461 3.12 -10.69 -17.33
C GLN A 461 1.74 -10.26 -16.84
N GLN A 462 1.48 -8.95 -16.78
CA GLN A 462 0.25 -8.37 -16.28
C GLN A 462 -0.02 -8.75 -14.81
N GLN A 463 1.06 -8.70 -14.02
CA GLN A 463 1.07 -9.07 -12.60
C GLN A 463 1.74 -7.99 -11.75
N LEU A 464 1.25 -7.87 -10.54
CA LEU A 464 1.83 -7.12 -9.44
C LEU A 464 2.38 -8.09 -8.40
N TYR A 465 3.63 -7.90 -7.99
CA TYR A 465 4.29 -8.68 -6.94
C TYR A 465 4.51 -7.82 -5.72
N ILE A 466 4.16 -8.36 -4.55
CA ILE A 466 4.07 -7.62 -3.29
C ILE A 466 4.81 -8.39 -2.20
N GLY A 467 5.68 -7.72 -1.46
CA GLY A 467 6.48 -8.29 -0.38
C GLY A 467 6.11 -7.73 0.99
N SER A 468 6.08 -8.59 2.00
CA SER A 468 5.86 -8.21 3.39
C SER A 468 6.79 -8.98 4.34
N ALA A 469 6.65 -8.74 5.65
CA ALA A 469 7.36 -9.52 6.65
C ALA A 469 6.97 -11.01 6.64
N THR A 470 5.76 -11.34 6.18
CA THR A 470 5.17 -12.69 6.25
C THR A 470 5.25 -13.48 4.96
N GLY A 471 5.49 -12.84 3.80
CA GLY A 471 5.57 -13.56 2.54
C GLY A 471 5.59 -12.69 1.29
N VAL A 472 5.31 -13.32 0.16
CA VAL A 472 5.19 -12.69 -1.16
C VAL A 472 3.80 -12.98 -1.72
N SER A 473 3.19 -11.99 -2.36
CA SER A 473 1.92 -12.12 -3.05
C SER A 473 2.03 -11.73 -4.52
N GLN A 474 1.23 -12.38 -5.35
CA GLN A 474 1.06 -12.12 -6.78
C GLN A 474 -0.41 -11.80 -7.04
N LEU A 475 -0.65 -10.65 -7.67
CA LEU A 475 -1.97 -10.09 -7.95
C LEU A 475 -2.06 -9.66 -9.43
N PRO A 476 -3.08 -10.09 -10.19
CA PRO A 476 -3.31 -9.59 -11.55
C PRO A 476 -3.59 -8.09 -11.58
N LEU A 477 -3.11 -7.40 -12.62
CA LEU A 477 -3.36 -5.95 -12.77
C LEU A 477 -4.83 -5.61 -13.09
N HIS A 478 -5.56 -6.57 -13.65
CA HIS A 478 -6.96 -6.43 -14.05
C HIS A 478 -7.79 -7.58 -13.50
N ARG A 479 -9.00 -7.25 -13.02
CA ARG A 479 -9.97 -8.22 -12.50
C ARG A 479 -11.37 -7.89 -13.01
N CYS A 480 -11.49 -7.72 -14.31
CA CYS A 480 -12.70 -7.18 -14.96
C CYS A 480 -13.98 -7.93 -14.59
N ASP A 481 -13.89 -9.24 -14.36
CA ASP A 481 -15.02 -10.09 -13.95
C ASP A 481 -15.63 -9.67 -12.60
N VAL A 482 -14.89 -8.95 -11.75
CA VAL A 482 -15.36 -8.46 -10.44
C VAL A 482 -16.37 -7.32 -10.61
N TYR A 483 -16.24 -6.51 -11.65
CA TYR A 483 -17.10 -5.35 -11.87
C TYR A 483 -18.53 -5.74 -12.25
N GLY A 484 -18.74 -6.95 -12.76
CA GLY A 484 -20.07 -7.50 -13.00
C GLY A 484 -20.26 -8.05 -14.41
N LYS A 485 -21.51 -8.33 -14.73
CA LYS A 485 -21.91 -9.00 -15.99
C LYS A 485 -22.78 -8.12 -16.88
N ALA A 486 -23.04 -6.87 -16.49
CA ALA A 486 -23.78 -5.93 -17.32
C ALA A 486 -22.85 -4.87 -17.94
N CYS A 487 -23.23 -4.37 -19.12
CA CYS A 487 -22.51 -3.28 -19.78
C CYS A 487 -22.40 -2.04 -18.88
N ALA A 488 -23.50 -1.69 -18.20
CA ALA A 488 -23.53 -0.51 -17.34
C ALA A 488 -22.55 -0.62 -16.17
N GLU A 489 -22.48 -1.78 -15.52
CA GLU A 489 -21.55 -2.05 -14.43
C GLU A 489 -20.09 -1.95 -14.88
N CYS A 490 -19.78 -2.47 -16.07
CA CYS A 490 -18.43 -2.39 -16.64
C CYS A 490 -18.04 -0.95 -17.02
N CYS A 491 -18.98 -0.16 -17.55
CA CYS A 491 -18.76 1.24 -17.90
C CYS A 491 -18.51 2.10 -16.65
N LEU A 492 -19.33 1.91 -15.61
CA LEU A 492 -19.20 2.63 -14.33
C LEU A 492 -17.89 2.31 -13.59
N ALA A 493 -17.29 1.15 -13.85
CA ALA A 493 -16.03 0.76 -13.22
C ALA A 493 -14.86 1.71 -13.56
N ARG A 494 -14.89 2.37 -14.73
CA ARG A 494 -13.84 3.32 -15.19
C ARG A 494 -12.41 2.77 -15.12
N ASP A 495 -12.25 1.45 -15.18
CA ASP A 495 -10.94 0.77 -15.14
C ASP A 495 -10.34 0.70 -16.55
N PRO A 496 -9.19 1.36 -16.83
CA PRO A 496 -8.57 1.36 -18.15
C PRO A 496 -8.23 -0.04 -18.68
N TYR A 497 -8.02 -1.02 -17.79
CA TYR A 497 -7.75 -2.39 -18.19
C TYR A 497 -9.01 -3.16 -18.62
N CYS A 498 -10.21 -2.62 -18.44
CA CYS A 498 -11.47 -3.34 -18.60
C CYS A 498 -12.41 -2.63 -19.57
N ALA A 499 -13.08 -3.41 -20.40
CA ALA A 499 -14.09 -2.94 -21.34
C ALA A 499 -15.20 -3.98 -21.49
N TRP A 500 -16.41 -3.51 -21.78
CA TRP A 500 -17.49 -4.42 -22.15
C TRP A 500 -17.22 -4.98 -23.54
N ASP A 501 -17.27 -6.29 -23.74
CA ASP A 501 -17.01 -6.91 -25.05
C ASP A 501 -18.26 -7.25 -25.87
N GLY A 502 -19.43 -7.03 -25.30
CA GLY A 502 -20.73 -7.45 -25.84
C GLY A 502 -21.41 -8.53 -24.99
N SER A 503 -20.65 -9.24 -24.15
CA SER A 503 -21.12 -10.36 -23.34
C SER A 503 -20.74 -10.28 -21.86
N SER A 504 -19.55 -9.80 -21.55
CA SER A 504 -19.05 -9.64 -20.18
C SER A 504 -18.07 -8.47 -20.08
N CYS A 505 -17.81 -8.02 -18.86
CA CYS A 505 -16.72 -7.09 -18.60
C CYS A 505 -15.40 -7.85 -18.67
N SER A 506 -14.61 -7.60 -19.71
CA SER A 506 -13.38 -8.34 -19.98
C SER A 506 -12.21 -7.40 -20.21
N ARG A 507 -11.02 -7.97 -20.33
CA ARG A 507 -9.79 -7.20 -20.49
C ARG A 507 -9.82 -6.39 -21.79
N TYR A 508 -9.49 -5.10 -21.69
CA TYR A 508 -9.30 -4.24 -22.85
C TYR A 508 -8.07 -4.65 -23.66
N PHE A 509 -8.26 -4.71 -24.98
CA PHE A 509 -7.20 -4.93 -25.96
C PHE A 509 -7.42 -3.98 -27.13
N PRO A 510 -6.41 -3.22 -27.60
CA PRO A 510 -6.56 -2.40 -28.78
C PRO A 510 -6.81 -3.29 -30.01
N THR A 511 -8.05 -3.36 -30.52
CA THR A 511 -8.37 -4.13 -31.75
C THR A 511 -9.20 -3.31 -32.74
N ALA A 512 -9.07 -3.64 -34.03
CA ALA A 512 -9.73 -2.90 -35.11
C ALA A 512 -11.25 -3.19 -35.24
N LYS A 513 -11.78 -4.25 -34.60
CA LYS A 513 -13.21 -4.62 -34.69
C LYS A 513 -14.00 -4.00 -33.54
N ARG A 514 -14.46 -2.76 -33.75
CA ARG A 514 -15.03 -1.88 -32.71
C ARG A 514 -16.51 -2.08 -32.34
N ARG A 515 -17.28 -2.87 -33.11
CA ARG A 515 -18.76 -2.69 -33.12
C ARG A 515 -19.50 -3.05 -31.81
N THR A 516 -18.93 -3.82 -30.89
CA THR A 516 -19.61 -4.21 -29.64
C THR A 516 -18.88 -3.81 -28.36
N ARG A 517 -17.70 -3.18 -28.49
CA ARG A 517 -16.90 -2.80 -27.32
C ARG A 517 -17.31 -1.45 -26.78
N ARG A 518 -17.38 -1.33 -25.45
CA ARG A 518 -17.73 -0.08 -24.77
C ARG A 518 -16.82 0.14 -23.56
N GLN A 519 -16.13 1.27 -23.54
CA GLN A 519 -15.34 1.74 -22.42
C GLN A 519 -15.46 3.28 -22.36
N ASP A 520 -15.67 3.82 -21.15
CA ASP A 520 -15.65 5.26 -20.91
C ASP A 520 -14.98 5.54 -19.57
N ILE A 521 -13.66 5.76 -19.61
CA ILE A 521 -12.87 6.05 -18.41
C ILE A 521 -13.16 7.46 -17.92
N ARG A 522 -13.26 8.43 -18.85
CA ARG A 522 -13.34 9.84 -18.50
C ARG A 522 -14.65 10.19 -17.80
N ASN A 523 -15.80 9.76 -18.30
CA ASN A 523 -17.10 10.15 -17.73
C ASN A 523 -17.80 8.99 -17.01
N GLY A 524 -17.51 7.74 -17.39
CA GLY A 524 -18.21 6.56 -16.86
C GLY A 524 -19.70 6.63 -17.13
N ASP A 525 -20.11 6.96 -18.36
CA ASP A 525 -21.52 7.15 -18.74
C ASP A 525 -22.12 5.87 -19.38
N PRO A 526 -22.88 5.06 -18.62
CA PRO A 526 -23.55 3.90 -19.19
C PRO A 526 -24.77 4.26 -20.06
N LEU A 527 -25.37 5.45 -19.91
CA LEU A 527 -26.61 5.80 -20.62
C LEU A 527 -26.39 5.98 -22.12
N THR A 528 -25.26 6.55 -22.51
CA THR A 528 -24.87 6.73 -23.92
C THR A 528 -24.15 5.49 -24.48
N HIS A 529 -23.36 4.80 -23.67
CA HIS A 529 -22.53 3.70 -24.14
C HIS A 529 -23.25 2.35 -24.14
N CYS A 530 -24.29 2.14 -23.32
CA CYS A 530 -24.98 0.85 -23.18
C CYS A 530 -26.45 0.86 -23.65
N SER A 531 -26.88 1.90 -24.38
CA SER A 531 -28.30 2.09 -24.78
C SER A 531 -28.83 0.96 -25.68
N ASP A 532 -27.98 0.36 -26.52
CA ASP A 532 -28.35 -0.69 -27.47
C ASP A 532 -28.75 -2.02 -26.80
N LEU A 533 -28.44 -2.20 -25.50
CA LEU A 533 -28.77 -3.40 -24.73
C LEU A 533 -30.09 -3.28 -23.96
N GLN A 534 -30.64 -2.07 -23.80
CA GLN A 534 -31.96 -1.87 -23.16
C GLN A 534 -33.12 -2.32 -24.06
N HIS A 535 -32.89 -2.50 -25.37
CA HIS A 535 -33.92 -2.95 -26.31
C HIS A 535 -33.95 -4.46 -26.58
N HIS A 536 -32.94 -5.20 -26.10
CA HIS A 536 -32.87 -6.66 -26.19
C HIS A 536 -32.89 -7.34 -24.82
N ASP A 537 -33.55 -6.71 -23.84
CA ASP A 537 -33.90 -7.36 -22.58
C ASP A 537 -34.96 -8.43 -22.84
N ASN A 538 -34.46 -9.63 -23.14
CA ASN A 538 -35.06 -10.82 -22.55
C ASN A 538 -34.88 -10.64 -21.03
N PRO A 539 -35.96 -10.59 -20.21
CA PRO A 539 -35.89 -10.33 -18.75
C PRO A 539 -35.12 -11.39 -17.94
N SER A 540 -34.35 -12.26 -18.58
CA SER A 540 -33.73 -13.46 -18.04
C SER A 540 -32.21 -13.35 -17.80
N SER A 541 -31.57 -12.20 -18.05
CA SER A 541 -30.09 -12.07 -17.92
C SER A 541 -29.58 -11.31 -16.70
N GLN A 542 -30.43 -10.61 -15.95
CA GLN A 542 -30.10 -10.12 -14.61
C GLN A 542 -31.05 -10.80 -13.64
N THR A 543 -30.58 -11.84 -12.96
CA THR A 543 -31.29 -12.41 -11.82
C THR A 543 -31.28 -11.35 -10.72
N LEU A 544 -32.29 -10.46 -10.73
CA LEU A 544 -32.57 -9.55 -9.64
C LEU A 544 -32.64 -10.37 -8.36
N GLU A 545 -31.85 -9.99 -7.35
CA GLU A 545 -31.90 -10.68 -6.07
C GLU A 545 -33.27 -10.39 -5.43
N GLU A 546 -34.02 -11.45 -5.13
CA GLU A 546 -35.31 -11.36 -4.45
C GLU A 546 -35.20 -11.98 -3.06
N LYS A 547 -35.59 -11.23 -2.03
CA LYS A 547 -35.63 -11.69 -0.64
C LYS A 547 -37.04 -11.56 -0.08
N ILE A 548 -37.46 -12.53 0.72
CA ILE A 548 -38.68 -12.45 1.52
C ILE A 548 -38.26 -12.33 2.97
N ILE A 549 -38.73 -11.28 3.65
CA ILE A 549 -38.45 -11.01 5.05
C ILE A 549 -39.78 -10.97 5.79
N TYR A 550 -39.85 -11.69 6.90
CA TYR A 550 -40.98 -11.66 7.81
C TYR A 550 -40.63 -10.78 9.01
N GLY A 551 -41.53 -9.89 9.39
CA GLY A 551 -41.40 -9.08 10.59
C GLY A 551 -42.67 -9.17 11.42
N VAL A 552 -42.58 -8.99 12.73
CA VAL A 552 -43.73 -8.98 13.63
C VAL A 552 -44.14 -7.54 13.88
N GLU A 553 -45.43 -7.27 13.95
CA GLU A 553 -45.93 -5.94 14.30
C GLU A 553 -45.33 -5.44 15.62
N ASN A 554 -44.97 -4.15 15.66
CA ASN A 554 -44.21 -3.49 16.74
C ASN A 554 -42.75 -3.94 16.92
N SER A 555 -42.24 -4.90 16.15
CA SER A 555 -40.81 -5.21 16.13
C SER A 555 -40.04 -4.24 15.22
N SER A 556 -38.71 -4.30 15.28
CA SER A 556 -37.83 -3.63 14.32
C SER A 556 -37.35 -4.61 13.26
N THR A 557 -37.09 -4.12 12.05
CA THR A 557 -36.55 -4.89 10.93
C THR A 557 -35.55 -4.04 10.14
N PHE A 558 -34.48 -4.67 9.66
CA PHE A 558 -33.49 -4.03 8.80
C PHE A 558 -33.48 -4.70 7.43
N LEU A 559 -33.69 -3.90 6.38
CA LEU A 559 -33.62 -4.33 4.99
C LEU A 559 -32.21 -4.00 4.49
N GLU A 560 -31.34 -5.00 4.49
CA GLU A 560 -29.95 -4.85 4.06
C GLU A 560 -29.85 -4.65 2.55
N CYS A 561 -29.15 -3.59 2.14
CA CYS A 561 -28.78 -3.34 0.75
C CYS A 561 -27.50 -2.51 0.70
N SER A 562 -26.41 -3.10 0.21
CA SER A 562 -25.13 -2.43 0.03
C SER A 562 -24.73 -2.46 -1.45
N PRO A 563 -24.46 -1.32 -2.09
CA PRO A 563 -23.92 -1.29 -3.43
C PRO A 563 -22.47 -1.79 -3.43
N LYS A 564 -22.02 -2.35 -4.55
CA LYS A 564 -20.61 -2.73 -4.74
C LYS A 564 -19.71 -1.50 -4.89
N SER A 565 -20.19 -0.48 -5.60
CA SER A 565 -19.50 0.79 -5.76
C SER A 565 -19.62 1.62 -4.49
N GLN A 566 -18.48 2.09 -3.97
CA GLN A 566 -18.45 3.03 -2.84
C GLN A 566 -18.89 4.45 -3.22
N ARG A 567 -19.04 4.74 -4.52
CA ARG A 567 -19.50 6.03 -5.03
C ARG A 567 -21.00 6.06 -5.31
N ALA A 568 -21.63 4.88 -5.37
CA ALA A 568 -23.07 4.78 -5.59
C ALA A 568 -23.86 5.18 -4.35
N VAL A 569 -24.95 5.92 -4.59
CA VAL A 569 -25.91 6.30 -3.55
C VAL A 569 -27.09 5.33 -3.58
N VAL A 570 -27.47 4.81 -2.42
CA VAL A 570 -28.62 3.91 -2.29
C VAL A 570 -29.92 4.69 -2.28
N TYR A 571 -30.90 4.27 -3.07
CA TYR A 571 -32.23 4.86 -3.16
C TYR A 571 -33.30 3.78 -2.98
N TRP A 572 -34.35 4.05 -2.20
CA TRP A 572 -35.40 3.06 -1.90
C TRP A 572 -36.77 3.49 -2.42
N GLN A 573 -37.46 2.54 -3.05
CA GLN A 573 -38.87 2.67 -3.40
C GLN A 573 -39.71 1.62 -2.67
N PHE A 574 -40.91 2.00 -2.25
CA PHE A 574 -41.89 1.10 -1.66
C PHE A 574 -43.09 0.94 -2.59
N GLN A 575 -43.51 -0.30 -2.77
CA GLN A 575 -44.72 -0.68 -3.49
C GLN A 575 -45.63 -1.43 -2.53
N LYS A 576 -46.81 -0.88 -2.27
CA LYS A 576 -47.76 -1.47 -1.35
C LYS A 576 -48.38 -2.74 -1.94
N GLN A 577 -48.75 -3.68 -1.07
CA GLN A 577 -49.44 -4.89 -1.49
C GLN A 577 -50.79 -4.53 -2.14
N ASN A 578 -50.99 -4.95 -3.40
CA ASN A 578 -52.13 -4.61 -4.28
C ASN A 578 -52.15 -3.19 -4.88
N ASP A 579 -51.03 -2.47 -4.86
CA ASP A 579 -50.86 -1.21 -5.59
C ASP A 579 -49.73 -1.34 -6.63
N ASP A 580 -49.96 -0.86 -7.85
CA ASP A 580 -48.93 -0.82 -8.90
C ASP A 580 -48.03 0.42 -8.77
N ARG A 581 -48.42 1.40 -7.94
CA ARG A 581 -47.66 2.62 -7.74
C ARG A 581 -46.47 2.37 -6.82
N LYS A 582 -45.29 2.76 -7.31
CA LYS A 582 -44.06 2.85 -6.51
C LYS A 582 -43.95 4.25 -5.91
N GLU A 583 -43.73 4.32 -4.61
CA GLU A 583 -43.54 5.56 -3.88
C GLU A 583 -42.12 5.66 -3.30
N GLU A 584 -41.59 6.88 -3.25
CA GLU A 584 -40.33 7.14 -2.57
C GLU A 584 -40.54 7.03 -1.06
N ILE A 585 -39.62 6.34 -0.39
CA ILE A 585 -39.67 6.19 1.06
C ILE A 585 -39.30 7.52 1.71
N LYS A 586 -40.24 8.10 2.45
CA LYS A 586 -39.99 9.29 3.27
C LYS A 586 -39.33 8.86 4.58
N VAL A 587 -38.11 9.36 4.80
CA VAL A 587 -37.37 9.15 6.05
C VAL A 587 -38.08 9.91 7.17
N ASP A 588 -38.38 9.22 8.26
CA ASP A 588 -39.00 9.75 9.47
C ASP A 588 -38.39 9.11 10.74
N ASP A 589 -38.91 9.43 11.93
CA ASP A 589 -38.39 8.87 13.20
C ASP A 589 -38.48 7.33 13.29
N ARG A 590 -39.31 6.72 12.44
CA ARG A 590 -39.59 5.27 12.38
C ARG A 590 -38.80 4.58 11.26
N MET A 591 -38.55 5.25 10.14
CA MET A 591 -37.82 4.74 8.99
C MET A 591 -36.50 5.49 8.80
N ILE A 592 -35.38 4.82 9.07
CA ILE A 592 -34.04 5.39 8.97
C ILE A 592 -33.27 4.75 7.83
N ARG A 593 -32.75 5.59 6.94
CA ARG A 593 -31.83 5.17 5.89
C ARG A 593 -30.40 5.14 6.45
N THR A 594 -29.71 4.03 6.22
CA THR A 594 -28.27 3.87 6.52
C THR A 594 -27.50 3.62 5.23
N GLU A 595 -26.16 3.62 5.29
CA GLU A 595 -25.32 3.26 4.15
C GLU A 595 -25.47 1.79 3.75
N GLN A 596 -25.83 0.92 4.70
CA GLN A 596 -25.99 -0.52 4.50
C GLN A 596 -27.44 -0.95 4.23
N GLY A 597 -28.42 -0.05 4.25
CA GLY A 597 -29.82 -0.43 4.04
C GLY A 597 -30.87 0.50 4.67
N LEU A 598 -32.04 -0.07 4.95
CA LEU A 598 -33.19 0.64 5.51
C LEU A 598 -33.63 0.00 6.83
N LEU A 599 -33.61 0.78 7.92
CA LEU A 599 -34.07 0.36 9.25
C LEU A 599 -35.52 0.84 9.49
N LEU A 600 -36.42 -0.11 9.71
CA LEU A 600 -37.77 0.13 10.21
C LEU A 600 -37.76 -0.15 11.72
N ARG A 601 -37.85 0.91 12.53
CA ARG A 601 -37.79 0.82 14.00
C ARG A 601 -39.04 0.21 14.64
N SER A 602 -40.18 0.38 14.00
CA SER A 602 -41.47 -0.15 14.45
C SER A 602 -42.32 -0.52 13.23
N LEU A 603 -42.52 -1.81 13.04
CA LEU A 603 -43.31 -2.38 11.97
C LEU A 603 -44.81 -2.23 12.24
N GLN A 604 -45.54 -1.91 11.20
CA GLN A 604 -47.00 -1.84 11.17
C GLN A 604 -47.51 -2.63 9.97
N ARG A 605 -48.74 -3.14 10.03
CA ARG A 605 -49.36 -3.86 8.91
C ARG A 605 -49.26 -3.14 7.56
N ARG A 606 -49.31 -1.79 7.57
CA ARG A 606 -49.21 -0.97 6.35
C ARG A 606 -47.85 -1.00 5.66
N ASP A 607 -46.80 -1.45 6.35
CA ASP A 607 -45.45 -1.57 5.80
C ASP A 607 -45.26 -2.85 4.99
N SER A 608 -46.25 -3.76 4.99
CA SER A 608 -46.25 -4.96 4.16
C SER A 608 -46.30 -4.59 2.68
N GLY A 609 -45.38 -5.14 1.90
CA GLY A 609 -45.23 -4.80 0.49
C GLY A 609 -43.83 -5.11 -0.04
N ILE A 610 -43.53 -4.54 -1.21
CA ILE A 610 -42.29 -4.77 -1.94
C ILE A 610 -41.41 -3.51 -1.84
N TYR A 611 -40.21 -3.68 -1.33
CA TYR A 611 -39.18 -2.64 -1.25
C TYR A 611 -38.15 -2.88 -2.35
N PHE A 612 -37.90 -1.87 -3.17
CA PHE A 612 -36.86 -1.88 -4.18
C PHE A 612 -35.69 -1.04 -3.71
N CYS A 613 -34.52 -1.66 -3.67
CA CYS A 613 -33.26 -0.97 -3.46
C CYS A 613 -32.61 -0.69 -4.81
N HIS A 614 -32.25 0.57 -5.04
CA HIS A 614 -31.56 1.03 -6.23
C HIS A 614 -30.19 1.61 -5.86
N ALA A 615 -29.21 1.42 -6.73
CA ALA A 615 -27.95 2.16 -6.74
C ALA A 615 -28.03 3.25 -7.80
N VAL A 616 -27.65 4.47 -7.43
CA VAL A 616 -27.56 5.61 -8.35
C VAL A 616 -26.12 6.10 -8.39
N GLU A 617 -25.53 6.13 -9.59
CA GLU A 617 -24.17 6.61 -9.83
C GLU A 617 -24.12 7.33 -11.19
N HIS A 618 -23.56 8.54 -11.23
CA HIS A 618 -23.50 9.40 -12.43
C HIS A 618 -24.85 9.54 -13.19
N GLY A 619 -25.97 9.57 -12.46
CA GLY A 619 -27.31 9.69 -13.04
C GLY A 619 -27.89 8.38 -13.60
N PHE A 620 -27.11 7.30 -13.62
CA PHE A 620 -27.61 5.95 -13.92
C PHE A 620 -28.20 5.31 -12.67
N MET A 621 -29.36 4.66 -12.81
CA MET A 621 -30.06 3.99 -11.71
C MET A 621 -30.21 2.49 -12.03
N GLN A 622 -29.69 1.64 -11.16
CA GLN A 622 -29.79 0.17 -11.25
C GLN A 622 -30.56 -0.38 -10.04
N THR A 623 -31.48 -1.32 -10.26
CA THR A 623 -32.11 -2.05 -9.14
C THR A 623 -31.18 -3.15 -8.66
N LEU A 624 -30.83 -3.13 -7.37
CA LEU A 624 -29.94 -4.12 -6.75
C LEU A 624 -30.72 -5.27 -6.12
N LEU A 625 -31.78 -4.95 -5.39
CA LEU A 625 -32.49 -5.90 -4.53
C LEU A 625 -33.98 -5.58 -4.52
N LYS A 626 -34.79 -6.63 -4.56
CA LYS A 626 -36.23 -6.58 -4.29
C LYS A 626 -36.53 -7.36 -3.02
N VAL A 627 -37.10 -6.69 -2.03
CA VAL A 627 -37.45 -7.28 -0.74
C VAL A 627 -38.96 -7.28 -0.57
N THR A 628 -39.56 -8.45 -0.47
CA THR A 628 -40.95 -8.61 -0.04
C THR A 628 -40.96 -8.67 1.48
N LEU A 629 -41.49 -7.64 2.13
CA LEU A 629 -41.68 -7.60 3.58
C LEU A 629 -43.11 -8.02 3.91
N GLU A 630 -43.26 -9.08 4.68
CA GLU A 630 -44.54 -9.52 5.23
C GLU A 630 -44.60 -9.23 6.73
N VAL A 631 -45.58 -8.43 7.14
CA VAL A 631 -45.77 -8.06 8.55
C VAL A 631 -46.83 -8.97 9.16
N ILE A 632 -46.39 -9.81 10.10
CA ILE A 632 -47.24 -10.72 10.87
C ILE A 632 -47.82 -9.94 12.05
N ASP A 633 -49.14 -9.96 12.15
CA ASP A 633 -49.88 -9.38 13.26
C ASP A 633 -49.59 -10.13 14.58
N THR A 634 -49.50 -9.39 15.68
CA THR A 634 -49.20 -9.95 17.01
C THR A 634 -50.23 -10.97 17.50
N ASP A 635 -51.52 -10.73 17.27
CA ASP A 635 -52.62 -11.62 17.67
C ASP A 635 -52.64 -12.89 16.82
N HIS A 636 -52.32 -12.76 15.52
CA HIS A 636 -52.20 -13.90 14.61
C HIS A 636 -50.97 -14.77 14.91
N LEU A 637 -49.90 -14.16 15.44
CA LEU A 637 -48.72 -14.89 15.92
C LEU A 637 -49.08 -15.71 17.16
N GLU A 638 -49.82 -15.15 18.12
CA GLU A 638 -50.33 -15.92 19.28
C GLU A 638 -51.20 -17.10 18.84
N GLU A 639 -52.07 -16.91 17.86
CA GLU A 639 -52.93 -17.98 17.32
C GLU A 639 -52.15 -19.09 16.59
N LEU A 640 -51.07 -18.74 15.88
CA LEU A 640 -50.14 -19.68 15.25
C LEU A 640 -49.28 -20.43 16.27
N LEU A 641 -48.91 -19.78 17.38
CA LEU A 641 -48.17 -20.38 18.48
C LEU A 641 -49.04 -21.32 19.33
N HIS A 642 -50.33 -21.03 19.48
CA HIS A 642 -51.28 -21.84 20.25
C HIS A 642 -51.94 -22.98 19.47
N LYS A 643 -51.93 -22.96 18.12
CA LYS A 643 -52.49 -24.02 17.27
C LYS A 643 -51.74 -25.36 17.32
N GLU A 644 -50.53 -25.43 17.88
CA GLU A 644 -49.79 -26.69 18.05
C GLU A 644 -50.00 -27.35 19.43
N GLU A 645 -50.59 -26.67 20.41
CA GLU A 645 -50.83 -27.25 21.75
C GLU A 645 -52.22 -27.89 21.91
N ASP A 646 -53.24 -27.42 21.19
CA ASP A 646 -54.60 -28.00 21.23
C ASP A 646 -54.92 -28.81 19.96
N GLY A 647 -54.47 -30.06 19.97
CA GLY A 647 -54.83 -31.06 18.97
C GLY A 647 -55.12 -32.41 19.59
N ASP A 648 -56.26 -32.55 20.27
CA ASP A 648 -56.89 -33.86 20.49
C ASP A 648 -58.37 -33.89 20.04
N ALA A 649 -58.72 -35.01 19.41
CA ALA A 649 -60.05 -35.50 19.04
C ALA A 649 -60.93 -34.74 18.01
N SER A 650 -60.76 -35.15 16.75
CA SER A 650 -61.83 -35.67 15.86
C SER A 650 -62.15 -34.94 14.55
N LYS A 651 -62.17 -35.77 13.48
CA LYS A 651 -62.83 -35.66 12.16
C LYS A 651 -62.13 -34.88 11.02
N THR A 652 -61.31 -35.64 10.28
CA THR A 652 -61.28 -35.81 8.81
C THR A 652 -61.75 -34.64 7.90
N LYS A 653 -60.81 -34.06 7.13
CA LYS A 653 -60.71 -34.25 5.67
C LYS A 653 -59.48 -33.52 5.08
N ASP A 654 -58.71 -34.30 4.31
CA ASP A 654 -57.71 -34.00 3.28
C ASP A 654 -57.18 -32.56 3.09
N ALA A 655 -55.89 -32.38 3.37
CA ALA A 655 -54.97 -31.64 2.49
C ALA A 655 -53.51 -32.00 2.81
N THR A 656 -52.79 -32.48 1.79
CA THR A 656 -51.36 -32.80 1.80
C THR A 656 -50.49 -31.56 1.96
N ASN A 657 -49.60 -31.51 2.95
CA ASN A 657 -48.29 -30.87 2.79
C ASN A 657 -47.28 -31.34 3.86
N SER A 658 -46.14 -31.85 3.38
CA SER A 658 -45.06 -32.44 4.16
C SER A 658 -43.99 -31.41 4.53
N MET A 659 -43.79 -31.12 5.82
CA MET A 659 -42.55 -30.52 6.32
C MET A 659 -41.60 -31.60 6.82
N THR A 660 -40.29 -31.39 6.62
CA THR A 660 -39.24 -32.37 6.96
C THR A 660 -38.74 -32.21 8.40
N PRO A 661 -38.19 -33.27 9.04
CA PRO A 661 -37.85 -33.27 10.47
C PRO A 661 -36.79 -32.24 10.91
N SER A 662 -35.98 -31.71 10.00
CA SER A 662 -34.93 -30.72 10.29
C SER A 662 -35.48 -29.33 10.62
N GLN A 663 -36.64 -28.96 10.07
CA GLN A 663 -37.27 -27.65 10.29
C GLN A 663 -37.87 -27.53 11.70
N LYS A 664 -38.24 -28.65 12.35
CA LYS A 664 -38.78 -28.68 13.72
C LYS A 664 -37.73 -28.41 14.80
N ILE A 665 -36.46 -28.69 14.54
CA ILE A 665 -35.37 -28.50 15.52
C ILE A 665 -34.95 -27.03 15.58
N TRP A 666 -34.85 -26.37 14.43
CA TRP A 666 -34.54 -24.94 14.33
C TRP A 666 -35.60 -24.06 15.00
N TYR A 667 -36.88 -24.43 14.84
CA TYR A 667 -38.02 -23.74 15.46
C TYR A 667 -38.00 -23.80 17.00
N ARG A 668 -37.58 -24.93 17.57
CA ARG A 668 -37.52 -25.10 19.04
C ARG A 668 -36.41 -24.28 19.69
N ASP A 669 -35.27 -24.13 19.00
CA ASP A 669 -34.15 -23.31 19.46
C ASP A 669 -34.46 -21.81 19.33
N PHE A 670 -35.25 -21.42 18.33
CA PHE A 670 -35.74 -20.05 18.15
C PHE A 670 -36.77 -19.64 19.22
N MET A 671 -37.69 -20.55 19.59
CA MET A 671 -38.67 -20.32 20.66
C MET A 671 -38.05 -20.14 22.06
N GLN A 672 -36.85 -20.69 22.30
CA GLN A 672 -36.10 -20.43 23.52
C GLN A 672 -35.47 -19.04 23.57
N LEU A 673 -35.32 -18.35 22.43
CA LEU A 673 -34.74 -17.01 22.34
C LEU A 673 -35.79 -15.89 22.49
N ILE A 674 -37.06 -16.17 22.20
CA ILE A 674 -38.13 -15.15 22.18
C ILE A 674 -38.81 -14.97 23.55
N ASN A 675 -38.87 -16.01 24.38
CA ASN A 675 -39.64 -16.01 25.63
C ASN A 675 -38.87 -15.54 26.88
N HIS A 676 -38.38 -14.30 26.88
CA HIS A 676 -37.96 -13.61 28.10
C HIS A 676 -38.54 -12.19 28.20
N PRO A 677 -39.58 -11.96 29.03
CA PRO A 677 -39.90 -10.63 29.49
C PRO A 677 -39.07 -10.34 30.75
N ASN A 678 -37.94 -9.62 30.59
CA ASN A 678 -37.37 -8.61 31.51
C ASN A 678 -35.87 -8.38 31.22
N LEU A 679 -35.48 -7.11 31.05
CA LEU A 679 -34.13 -6.68 30.64
C LEU A 679 -32.96 -7.12 31.55
N ASN A 680 -33.22 -7.57 32.79
CA ASN A 680 -32.16 -8.05 33.70
C ASN A 680 -31.70 -9.50 33.44
N THR A 681 -32.42 -10.29 32.62
CA THR A 681 -32.02 -11.68 32.29
C THR A 681 -31.14 -11.75 31.03
N MET A 682 -31.04 -10.68 30.24
CA MET A 682 -30.21 -10.63 29.03
C MET A 682 -28.71 -10.68 29.36
N ASP A 683 -28.28 -10.02 30.44
CA ASP A 683 -26.90 -10.07 30.94
C ASP A 683 -26.54 -11.47 31.47
N GLU A 684 -27.48 -12.15 32.14
CA GLU A 684 -27.30 -13.55 32.58
C GLU A 684 -27.27 -14.52 31.40
N PHE A 685 -28.03 -14.25 30.34
CA PHE A 685 -28.01 -15.03 29.10
C PHE A 685 -26.69 -14.84 28.35
N CYS A 686 -26.19 -13.61 28.19
CA CYS A 686 -24.88 -13.33 27.61
C CYS A 686 -23.73 -13.99 28.42
N GLU A 687 -23.81 -13.97 29.75
CA GLU A 687 -22.90 -14.72 30.65
C GLU A 687 -22.99 -16.24 30.47
N GLN A 688 -24.19 -16.80 30.28
CA GLN A 688 -24.40 -18.23 30.05
C GLN A 688 -23.91 -18.70 28.67
N VAL A 689 -24.10 -17.88 27.62
CA VAL A 689 -23.58 -18.13 26.28
C VAL A 689 -22.05 -18.08 26.28
N TRP A 690 -21.45 -17.08 26.93
CA TRP A 690 -19.98 -17.02 27.11
C TRP A 690 -19.42 -18.18 27.95
N LYS A 691 -20.18 -18.69 28.94
CA LYS A 691 -19.81 -19.89 29.72
C LYS A 691 -19.97 -21.19 28.93
N ARG A 692 -20.95 -21.29 28.03
CA ARG A 692 -21.15 -22.44 27.12
C ARG A 692 -20.04 -22.55 26.09
N ASP A 693 -19.57 -21.42 25.56
CA ASP A 693 -18.45 -21.37 24.61
C ASP A 693 -17.11 -21.76 25.26
N ARG A 694 -16.92 -21.40 26.54
CA ARG A 694 -15.81 -21.91 27.38
C ARG A 694 -15.91 -23.41 27.71
N LYS A 695 -17.12 -23.99 27.78
CA LYS A 695 -17.34 -25.43 28.02
C LYS A 695 -17.19 -26.26 26.73
N GLN A 696 -17.61 -25.75 25.58
CA GLN A 696 -17.38 -26.40 24.27
C GLN A 696 -15.90 -26.44 23.89
N ARG A 697 -15.12 -25.41 24.27
CA ARG A 697 -13.64 -25.46 24.18
C ARG A 697 -12.98 -26.50 25.10
N ARG A 698 -13.69 -27.05 26.10
CA ARG A 698 -13.19 -28.10 27.01
C ARG A 698 -13.65 -29.52 26.68
N GLN A 699 -14.55 -29.70 25.70
CA GLN A 699 -15.14 -31.01 25.36
C GLN A 699 -14.87 -31.47 23.92
N ARG A 700 -13.74 -31.07 23.31
CA ARG A 700 -13.21 -31.82 22.15
C ARG A 700 -12.43 -33.05 22.66
N PRO A 701 -12.77 -34.28 22.25
CA PRO A 701 -11.98 -35.46 22.58
C PRO A 701 -10.61 -35.37 21.92
N ALA A 702 -9.58 -35.59 22.73
CA ALA A 702 -8.22 -35.80 22.27
C ALA A 702 -8.11 -37.16 21.57
N ASN A 703 -7.49 -37.16 20.39
CA ASN A 703 -6.61 -38.25 19.98
C ASN A 703 -5.32 -37.64 19.41
N ALA A 704 -4.20 -38.22 19.83
CA ALA A 704 -2.79 -37.88 19.58
C ALA A 704 -2.12 -36.87 20.55
N GLN A 705 -1.39 -37.48 21.50
CA GLN A 705 -0.52 -37.02 22.59
C GLN A 705 0.47 -35.86 22.29
N VAL A 706 0.75 -34.99 23.28
CA VAL A 706 2.00 -34.94 24.09
C VAL A 706 2.12 -33.63 24.92
N ASN A 707 2.34 -33.81 26.24
CA ASN A 707 2.90 -32.95 27.31
C ASN A 707 2.44 -31.50 27.59
N THR A 708 1.55 -31.40 28.58
CA THR A 708 1.24 -30.23 29.42
C THR A 708 2.19 -30.12 30.61
N ASN A 709 3.00 -29.06 30.72
CA ASN A 709 3.67 -28.68 31.98
C ASN A 709 4.11 -27.20 32.07
N LYS A 710 3.30 -26.23 31.61
CA LYS A 710 3.72 -24.80 31.69
C LYS A 710 2.69 -23.73 32.04
N TRP A 711 1.42 -24.04 32.28
CA TRP A 711 0.38 -23.00 32.43
C TRP A 711 -0.20 -22.85 33.85
N LYS A 712 0.56 -23.24 34.89
CA LYS A 712 0.10 -23.17 36.29
C LYS A 712 0.49 -21.90 37.07
N HIS A 713 0.91 -20.80 36.43
CA HIS A 713 1.44 -19.65 37.18
C HIS A 713 0.99 -18.26 36.72
N LEU A 714 -0.22 -18.03 36.21
CA LEU A 714 -0.61 -16.65 35.84
C LEU A 714 -2.08 -16.25 36.01
N GLN A 715 -2.88 -16.99 36.78
CA GLN A 715 -4.29 -16.64 37.03
C GLN A 715 -4.68 -16.40 38.49
N GLU A 716 -3.70 -16.15 39.37
CA GLU A 716 -3.94 -15.51 40.66
C GLU A 716 -3.48 -14.05 40.59
N ASN A 717 -4.43 -13.15 40.33
CA ASN A 717 -4.54 -11.82 40.93
C ASN A 717 -5.34 -10.91 40.01
N LYS A 718 -6.66 -10.82 40.27
CA LYS A 718 -7.41 -9.55 40.32
C LYS A 718 -8.90 -9.82 40.59
N LYS A 719 -9.28 -9.76 41.86
CA LYS A 719 -10.62 -9.35 42.30
C LYS A 719 -10.50 -8.31 43.42
N GLY A 720 -10.87 -7.08 43.05
CA GLY A 720 -11.71 -6.12 43.78
C GLY A 720 -11.41 -5.70 45.23
N ARG A 721 -11.44 -4.38 45.45
CA ARG A 721 -12.25 -3.78 46.52
C ARG A 721 -12.49 -2.26 46.33
N ASN A 722 -13.77 -1.89 46.38
CA ASN A 722 -14.30 -0.52 46.54
C ASN A 722 -14.02 0.04 47.94
N ARG A 723 -13.73 1.36 48.06
CA ARG A 723 -14.43 2.31 48.97
C ARG A 723 -13.87 3.75 48.94
N ARG A 724 -14.79 4.71 48.72
CA ARG A 724 -15.05 6.01 49.41
C ARG A 724 -13.92 7.05 49.62
N THR A 725 -14.10 8.19 48.94
CA THR A 725 -14.07 9.61 49.43
C THR A 725 -13.27 9.98 50.68
N HIS A 726 -12.29 10.88 50.51
CA HIS A 726 -12.15 12.12 51.30
C HIS A 726 -11.22 13.13 50.59
N GLU A 727 -11.62 14.41 50.57
CA GLU A 727 -10.81 15.59 50.23
C GLU A 727 -9.67 15.80 51.22
N PHE A 728 -8.53 16.38 50.78
CA PHE A 728 -7.85 17.53 51.42
C PHE A 728 -6.68 18.07 50.57
N GLU A 729 -6.49 19.39 50.64
CA GLU A 729 -5.59 20.29 49.90
C GLU A 729 -4.06 20.19 50.19
N ARG A 730 -3.27 20.65 49.19
CA ARG A 730 -1.96 21.37 49.23
C ARG A 730 -0.72 20.63 49.81
N ALA A 731 0.55 20.88 49.46
CA ALA A 731 1.29 21.89 48.68
C ALA A 731 2.73 21.35 48.32
N PRO A 732 3.60 22.11 47.59
CA PRO A 732 4.71 21.60 46.77
C PRO A 732 6.12 21.65 47.44
N ARG A 733 7.14 21.08 46.77
CA ARG A 733 8.60 21.41 46.79
C ARG A 733 9.34 20.42 45.86
N SER A 734 9.93 20.82 44.72
CA SER A 734 11.25 21.46 44.51
C SER A 734 12.45 20.67 45.07
N VAL A 735 13.23 20.02 44.19
CA VAL A 735 14.62 20.37 43.80
C VAL A 735 14.80 19.92 42.35
#